data_AF-A0A2N2WC15-F1
#
_entry.id   AF-A0A2N2WC15-F1
#
_cell.length_a   1.000
_cell.length_b   1.000
_cell.length_c   1.000
_cell.angle_alpha   90.00
_cell.angle_beta   90.00
_cell.angle_gamma   90.00
#
_symmetry.space_group_name_H-M   'P 1'
#
loop_
_entity.id
_entity.type
_entity.pdbx_description
1 polymer ?
#
loop_
_entity_poly.entity_id
_entity_poly.type
_entity_poly.pdbx_seq_one_letter_code
_entity_poly.pdbx_strand_id
1 'polypeptide(L)'
;MIMLEQNRLFSETDPESELSESVFVFMATRMQQKVFIFNEKGDMCFANRVAEQYSGSKLSEFERKFSFEIGKRSSAGNEMRNNPEKDLSSDSGEVEFFNKNGSLLKIEVDVSRFEHSGAVYFMAVEKTETDNKLISEDSLLDGDYNNVWRKIFDSITDAIVLLDITGKVKQFNKAFGMINGLSAEEIKEQQCCKLVSDYFSTIENCPFHEVVQSGTGRKNRIELNDVVFQVAVEPVYDSQNICIGTIAVFENITEKEQAELELEKSDLAFRKAQQTAHVGSWTWYIQDDQLEWSNEMYRIFGVSQDTFSGKLSEVMMSSIHPDDLAEVEASNKSVIEKGEPYPVEYRIIAADGSVRYVYAEAGELVNDENGNPFQLSGIVQDITSRKVAEIELQKREHLLDRIFDILPVGLWIADEKGVLIRSNAKGREIWGEAPMVGPEKYHVFRARRLPSGIEVVDDDWALSHTINKGVTVTDELLEIDALDGQKRVILNYTAPVLNENGIIEAAIVVNQDITQLQLISEQLRQSEEKFRLIAEKASDVVWLMDLKGRSLFVTPSIEFFTGYSQTEYLAQTISDRFTPDSAKIAIETLQQEIMAYSYLKKVPHDFSKTLILEYKCKDGTVKSGELLITPYFDEDENLKGLHGVTRDVTERVKINEELRKLNAELELRVKERTSELEESNAKLSRMNKLFVGRELRMAELKEEIAGLEKKLEGLV
;
A
#
# COMPACT_ATOMS: atom_id res chain seq x y z
N MET A 1 -80.39 13.19 33.88
CA MET A 1 -81.32 13.16 35.03
C MET A 1 -81.77 11.75 35.39
N ILE A 2 -81.97 10.81 34.45
CA ILE A 2 -82.25 9.39 34.77
C ILE A 2 -81.00 8.65 35.32
N MET A 3 -79.77 9.12 35.03
CA MET A 3 -78.53 8.59 35.62
C MET A 3 -78.26 8.98 37.10
N LEU A 4 -78.96 9.98 37.65
CA LEU A 4 -78.73 10.45 39.04
C LEU A 4 -79.60 9.72 40.07
N GLU A 5 -80.67 9.04 39.65
CA GLU A 5 -81.55 8.26 40.54
C GLU A 5 -81.06 6.82 40.80
N GLN A 6 -80.19 6.26 39.94
CA GLN A 6 -79.59 4.93 40.18
C GLN A 6 -78.44 4.95 41.19
N ASN A 7 -77.81 6.12 41.43
CA ASN A 7 -76.77 6.27 42.46
C ASN A 7 -77.29 6.22 43.91
N ARG A 8 -78.61 6.19 44.12
CA ARG A 8 -79.22 6.18 45.47
C ARG A 8 -79.62 4.79 45.96
N LEU A 9 -79.51 3.76 45.11
CA LEU A 9 -79.80 2.36 45.45
C LEU A 9 -78.53 1.53 45.75
N PHE A 10 -77.35 2.14 45.68
CA PHE A 10 -76.05 1.46 45.85
C PHE A 10 -75.39 1.67 47.23
N SER A 11 -76.13 2.12 48.25
CA SER A 11 -75.54 2.45 49.56
C SER A 11 -75.75 1.41 50.67
N GLU A 12 -76.36 0.25 50.41
CA GLU A 12 -76.68 -0.73 51.48
C GLU A 12 -76.44 -2.21 51.10
N THR A 13 -75.78 -2.51 49.99
CA THR A 13 -75.37 -3.89 49.62
C THR A 13 -73.86 -3.98 49.47
N ASP A 14 -73.27 -5.01 50.08
CA ASP A 14 -71.82 -5.23 50.13
C ASP A 14 -71.28 -5.42 48.69
N PRO A 15 -70.45 -4.50 48.15
CA PRO A 15 -70.00 -4.53 46.76
C PRO A 15 -69.21 -5.79 46.40
N GLU A 16 -68.71 -6.51 47.40
CA GLU A 16 -67.90 -7.71 47.25
C GLU A 16 -68.72 -8.94 46.81
N SER A 17 -70.06 -8.89 46.89
CA SER A 17 -70.96 -9.99 46.50
C SER A 17 -71.26 -10.10 44.99
N GLU A 18 -70.83 -9.13 44.17
CA GLU A 18 -71.18 -9.03 42.73
C GLU A 18 -69.98 -9.10 41.76
N LEU A 19 -68.80 -9.55 42.21
CA LEU A 19 -67.64 -9.73 41.32
C LEU A 19 -67.85 -10.92 40.37
N SER A 20 -67.65 -10.72 39.06
CA SER A 20 -67.79 -11.77 38.05
C SER A 20 -66.68 -12.83 38.12
N GLU A 21 -66.98 -14.06 37.65
CA GLU A 21 -66.03 -15.17 37.49
C GLU A 21 -64.75 -14.74 36.74
N SER A 22 -64.90 -13.85 35.76
CA SER A 22 -63.78 -13.30 35.00
C SER A 22 -62.77 -12.54 35.86
N VAL A 23 -63.21 -11.81 36.90
CA VAL A 23 -62.31 -11.07 37.80
C VAL A 23 -61.55 -12.01 38.72
N PHE A 24 -62.23 -13.02 39.26
CA PHE A 24 -61.62 -14.03 40.12
C PHE A 24 -60.59 -14.89 39.39
N VAL A 25 -60.94 -15.43 38.22
CA VAL A 25 -60.02 -16.23 37.40
C VAL A 25 -58.84 -15.38 36.95
N PHE A 26 -59.08 -14.13 36.56
CA PHE A 26 -58.03 -13.21 36.15
C PHE A 26 -57.05 -12.88 37.29
N MET A 27 -57.54 -12.60 38.51
CA MET A 27 -56.68 -12.42 39.68
C MET A 27 -55.89 -13.70 40.01
N ALA A 28 -56.55 -14.85 40.00
CA ALA A 28 -55.94 -16.14 40.31
C ALA A 28 -54.79 -16.52 39.34
N THR A 29 -54.88 -16.16 38.06
CA THR A 29 -53.79 -16.39 37.08
C THR A 29 -52.52 -15.60 37.35
N ARG A 30 -52.60 -14.48 38.09
CA ARG A 30 -51.48 -13.57 38.39
C ARG A 30 -50.87 -13.79 39.77
N MET A 31 -51.45 -14.67 40.58
CA MET A 31 -50.91 -15.02 41.89
C MET A 31 -49.62 -15.83 41.74
N GLN A 32 -48.62 -15.48 42.56
CA GLN A 32 -47.38 -16.24 42.71
C GLN A 32 -47.55 -17.48 43.61
N GLN A 33 -48.67 -17.57 44.34
CA GLN A 33 -49.07 -18.73 45.12
C GLN A 33 -49.81 -19.75 44.23
N LYS A 34 -49.81 -21.03 44.60
CA LYS A 34 -50.61 -22.04 43.91
C LYS A 34 -52.08 -21.82 44.23
N VAL A 35 -52.90 -21.65 43.19
CA VAL A 35 -54.35 -21.40 43.33
C VAL A 35 -55.14 -22.47 42.60
N PHE A 36 -56.18 -22.97 43.25
CA PHE A 36 -57.11 -23.96 42.73
C PHE A 36 -58.56 -23.50 42.96
N ILE A 37 -59.46 -23.72 42.00
CA ILE A 37 -60.89 -23.45 42.18
C ILE A 37 -61.65 -24.76 41.96
N PHE A 38 -62.60 -25.05 42.85
CA PHE A 38 -63.45 -26.23 42.83
C PHE A 38 -64.93 -25.83 42.76
N ASN A 39 -65.78 -26.66 42.15
CA ASN A 39 -67.23 -26.50 42.22
C ASN A 39 -67.81 -27.13 43.52
N GLU A 40 -69.12 -26.96 43.75
CA GLU A 40 -69.84 -27.54 44.90
C GLU A 40 -69.70 -29.07 45.03
N LYS A 41 -69.41 -29.77 43.92
CA LYS A 41 -69.20 -31.23 43.88
C LYS A 41 -67.75 -31.62 44.20
N GLY A 42 -66.86 -30.65 44.44
CA GLY A 42 -65.43 -30.87 44.68
C GLY A 42 -64.60 -31.11 43.41
N ASP A 43 -65.15 -30.85 42.22
CA ASP A 43 -64.39 -30.95 40.97
C ASP A 43 -63.54 -29.70 40.75
N MET A 44 -62.25 -29.89 40.46
CA MET A 44 -61.36 -28.77 40.13
C MET A 44 -61.70 -28.20 38.76
N CYS A 45 -62.04 -26.92 38.76
CA CYS A 45 -62.47 -26.15 37.61
C CYS A 45 -61.35 -25.23 37.08
N PHE A 46 -60.34 -24.92 37.90
CA PHE A 46 -59.22 -24.06 37.53
C PHE A 46 -57.98 -24.35 38.39
N ALA A 47 -56.79 -24.23 37.77
CA ALA A 47 -55.49 -24.20 38.45
C ALA A 47 -54.62 -23.15 37.75
N ASN A 48 -53.91 -22.31 38.51
CA ASN A 48 -53.05 -21.29 37.91
C ASN A 48 -51.71 -21.88 37.38
N ARG A 49 -50.99 -21.11 36.56
CA ARG A 49 -49.72 -21.57 35.94
C ARG A 49 -48.69 -22.04 36.97
N VAL A 50 -48.63 -21.40 38.14
CA VAL A 50 -47.72 -21.80 39.23
C VAL A 50 -48.09 -23.17 39.78
N ALA A 51 -49.38 -23.44 40.00
CA ALA A 51 -49.89 -24.75 40.39
C ALA A 51 -49.64 -25.82 39.32
N GLU A 52 -49.82 -25.50 38.03
CA GLU A 52 -49.53 -26.42 36.92
C GLU A 52 -48.02 -26.72 36.80
N GLN A 53 -47.15 -25.71 36.97
CA GLN A 53 -45.70 -25.90 36.95
C GLN A 53 -45.22 -26.73 38.13
N TYR A 54 -45.75 -26.48 39.33
CA TYR A 54 -45.43 -27.25 40.53
C TYR A 54 -45.87 -28.71 40.42
N SER A 55 -47.07 -28.95 39.89
CA SER A 55 -47.62 -30.30 39.69
C SER A 55 -47.05 -31.03 38.47
N GLY A 56 -46.46 -30.29 37.52
CA GLY A 56 -46.02 -30.81 36.23
C GLY A 56 -47.14 -31.37 35.35
N SER A 57 -48.40 -31.04 35.65
CA SER A 57 -49.62 -31.58 35.02
C SER A 57 -50.57 -30.44 34.65
N LYS A 58 -51.29 -30.56 33.53
CA LYS A 58 -52.29 -29.54 33.13
C LYS A 58 -53.62 -29.76 33.82
N LEU A 59 -54.47 -28.72 33.90
CA LEU A 59 -55.83 -28.81 34.46
C LEU A 59 -56.63 -30.06 34.02
N SER A 60 -56.51 -30.46 32.75
CA SER A 60 -57.20 -31.63 32.16
C SER A 60 -56.71 -32.99 32.67
N GLU A 61 -55.57 -33.05 33.34
CA GLU A 61 -54.87 -34.27 33.77
C GLU A 61 -55.01 -34.54 35.27
N PHE A 62 -55.64 -33.64 36.03
CA PHE A 62 -55.85 -33.84 37.46
C PHE A 62 -56.98 -34.86 37.71
N GLU A 63 -56.68 -35.94 38.43
CA GLU A 63 -57.69 -36.89 38.89
C GLU A 63 -58.47 -36.33 40.09
N ARG A 64 -59.80 -36.49 40.06
CA ARG A 64 -60.75 -36.03 41.09
C ARG A 64 -60.38 -36.53 42.48
N LYS A 65 -60.02 -35.63 43.40
CA LYS A 65 -60.21 -35.74 44.85
C LYS A 65 -59.81 -34.43 45.56
N PHE A 66 -60.78 -33.57 45.83
CA PHE A 66 -60.65 -32.55 46.87
C PHE A 66 -61.36 -33.07 48.12
N SER A 67 -60.66 -33.20 49.25
CA SER A 67 -61.26 -33.68 50.52
C SER A 67 -61.41 -32.53 51.51
N PHE A 68 -62.65 -32.22 51.88
CA PHE A 68 -62.99 -31.24 52.92
C PHE A 68 -63.34 -32.00 54.22
N GLU A 69 -62.57 -31.84 55.31
CA GLU A 69 -62.97 -32.30 56.66
C GLU A 69 -63.70 -31.15 57.38
N ILE A 70 -65.04 -31.09 57.31
CA ILE A 70 -65.82 -30.18 58.16
C ILE A 70 -65.72 -30.67 59.61
N GLY A 71 -65.03 -29.90 60.46
CA GLY A 71 -65.19 -29.93 61.91
C GLY A 71 -64.75 -31.22 62.64
N LYS A 72 -63.44 -31.36 62.91
CA LYS A 72 -62.99 -32.14 64.07
C LYS A 72 -63.25 -31.36 65.37
N ARG A 73 -64.44 -31.53 65.95
CA ARG A 73 -64.56 -31.60 67.42
C ARG A 73 -65.18 -32.93 67.81
N SER A 74 -64.32 -33.79 68.36
CA SER A 74 -64.64 -34.96 69.18
C SER A 74 -65.94 -35.68 68.82
N SER A 75 -65.91 -36.60 67.86
CA SER A 75 -66.97 -37.58 67.72
C SER A 75 -66.78 -38.70 68.75
N ALA A 76 -67.37 -38.49 69.93
CA ALA A 76 -68.34 -39.45 70.41
C ALA A 76 -69.72 -38.91 70.02
N GLY A 77 -70.46 -39.66 69.21
CA GLY A 77 -71.93 -39.58 69.15
C GLY A 77 -72.56 -38.84 67.96
N ASN A 78 -73.30 -39.60 67.16
CA ASN A 78 -74.29 -39.20 66.16
C ASN A 78 -75.27 -38.11 66.66
N GLU A 79 -75.52 -37.10 65.82
CA GLU A 79 -76.83 -36.54 65.43
C GLU A 79 -76.66 -35.12 64.87
N MET A 80 -76.82 -34.94 63.55
CA MET A 80 -77.33 -33.72 62.92
C MET A 80 -77.45 -33.92 61.40
N ARG A 81 -78.55 -34.54 60.98
CA ARG A 81 -79.17 -34.24 59.68
C ARG A 81 -80.22 -33.16 59.96
N ASN A 82 -80.16 -32.07 59.20
CA ASN A 82 -81.09 -30.91 59.16
C ASN A 82 -80.59 -29.65 59.89
N ASN A 83 -79.73 -28.86 59.23
CA ASN A 83 -79.85 -27.39 59.25
C ASN A 83 -79.12 -26.77 58.02
N PRO A 84 -79.80 -26.07 57.08
CA PRO A 84 -79.15 -25.46 55.91
C PRO A 84 -78.49 -24.10 56.15
N GLU A 85 -78.52 -23.54 57.37
CA GLU A 85 -78.01 -22.19 57.68
C GLU A 85 -76.83 -22.23 58.67
N LYS A 86 -75.73 -22.91 58.33
CA LYS A 86 -74.45 -22.72 59.02
C LYS A 86 -73.39 -22.24 58.02
N ASP A 87 -72.98 -20.99 58.22
CA ASP A 87 -71.87 -20.34 57.54
C ASP A 87 -70.60 -21.21 57.56
N LEU A 88 -70.10 -21.52 56.36
CA LEU A 88 -68.82 -22.20 56.07
C LEU A 88 -67.83 -21.15 55.56
N SER A 89 -67.52 -20.13 56.39
CA SER A 89 -66.90 -18.89 55.90
C SER A 89 -65.38 -18.76 56.06
N SER A 90 -64.66 -19.73 56.62
CA SER A 90 -63.20 -19.88 56.45
C SER A 90 -62.71 -21.18 57.09
N ASP A 91 -62.34 -22.16 56.29
CA ASP A 91 -61.65 -23.36 56.78
C ASP A 91 -60.29 -23.49 56.09
N SER A 92 -59.26 -23.82 56.87
CA SER A 92 -57.99 -24.27 56.31
C SER A 92 -58.12 -25.72 55.86
N GLY A 93 -57.74 -26.00 54.62
CA GLY A 93 -57.81 -27.33 54.02
C GLY A 93 -56.46 -27.82 53.55
N GLU A 94 -56.42 -29.07 53.11
CA GLU A 94 -55.28 -29.65 52.40
C GLU A 94 -55.77 -30.07 51.01
N VAL A 95 -55.17 -29.54 49.95
CA VAL A 95 -55.40 -30.04 48.59
C VAL A 95 -54.45 -31.20 48.36
N GLU A 96 -55.00 -32.37 48.04
CA GLU A 96 -54.23 -33.56 47.64
C GLU A 96 -54.42 -33.85 46.15
N PHE A 97 -53.35 -34.07 45.40
CA PHE A 97 -53.43 -34.51 44.00
C PHE A 97 -52.21 -35.32 43.58
N PHE A 98 -52.33 -36.09 42.50
CA PHE A 98 -51.22 -36.84 41.93
C PHE A 98 -50.56 -36.07 40.79
N ASN A 99 -49.22 -36.02 40.75
CA ASN A 99 -48.50 -35.52 39.58
C ASN A 99 -48.53 -36.53 38.41
N LYS A 100 -48.07 -36.12 37.21
CA LYS A 100 -47.96 -36.98 36.02
C LYS A 100 -47.19 -38.30 36.22
N ASN A 101 -46.38 -38.41 37.28
CA ASN A 101 -45.60 -39.60 37.64
C ASN A 101 -46.32 -40.49 38.69
N GLY A 102 -47.54 -40.14 39.10
CA GLY A 102 -48.34 -40.88 40.10
C GLY A 102 -47.95 -40.61 41.56
N SER A 103 -47.18 -39.56 41.86
CA SER A 103 -46.81 -39.19 43.23
C SER A 103 -47.84 -38.26 43.87
N LEU A 104 -48.26 -38.55 45.10
CA LEU A 104 -49.18 -37.70 45.87
C LEU A 104 -48.47 -36.41 46.32
N LEU A 105 -48.99 -35.27 45.89
CA LEU A 105 -48.62 -33.93 46.32
C LEU A 105 -49.71 -33.39 47.26
N LYS A 106 -49.27 -32.72 48.33
CA LYS A 106 -50.10 -32.17 49.40
C LYS A 106 -49.77 -30.70 49.58
N ILE A 107 -50.79 -29.84 49.59
CA ILE A 107 -50.62 -28.39 49.76
C ILE A 107 -51.60 -27.92 50.82
N GLU A 108 -51.09 -27.30 51.88
CA GLU A 108 -51.94 -26.58 52.83
C GLU A 108 -52.48 -25.31 52.19
N VAL A 109 -53.79 -25.14 52.26
CA VAL A 109 -54.51 -24.04 51.61
C VAL A 109 -55.47 -23.36 52.57
N ASP A 110 -55.72 -22.08 52.31
CA ASP A 110 -56.90 -21.40 52.82
C ASP A 110 -58.03 -21.54 51.79
N VAL A 111 -59.18 -22.07 52.23
CA VAL A 111 -60.33 -22.33 51.37
C VAL A 111 -61.42 -21.30 51.64
N SER A 112 -61.85 -20.62 50.58
CA SER A 112 -62.93 -19.63 50.59
C SER A 112 -64.09 -20.10 49.74
N ARG A 113 -65.31 -20.06 50.29
CA ARG A 113 -66.56 -20.33 49.55
C ARG A 113 -67.05 -19.05 48.89
N PHE A 114 -67.45 -19.13 47.62
CA PHE A 114 -68.13 -18.03 46.92
C PHE A 114 -69.27 -18.57 46.05
N GLU A 115 -70.26 -17.72 45.75
CA GLU A 115 -71.41 -18.07 44.89
C GLU A 115 -71.34 -17.27 43.59
N HIS A 116 -71.51 -17.93 42.45
CA HIS A 116 -71.52 -17.30 41.14
C HIS A 116 -72.61 -17.91 40.26
N SER A 117 -73.44 -17.06 39.65
CA SER A 117 -74.54 -17.47 38.75
C SER A 117 -75.49 -18.51 39.37
N GLY A 118 -75.71 -18.44 40.69
CA GLY A 118 -76.54 -19.39 41.46
C GLY A 118 -75.89 -20.75 41.73
N ALA A 119 -74.58 -20.89 41.49
CA ALA A 119 -73.78 -22.08 41.80
C ALA A 119 -72.67 -21.76 42.81
N VAL A 120 -72.38 -22.71 43.71
CA VAL A 120 -71.37 -22.55 44.76
C VAL A 120 -70.01 -23.07 44.29
N TYR A 121 -68.95 -22.30 44.57
CA TYR A 121 -67.56 -22.63 44.28
C TYR A 121 -66.67 -22.45 45.51
N PHE A 122 -65.50 -23.10 45.50
CA PHE A 122 -64.49 -23.03 46.55
C PHE A 122 -63.13 -22.67 45.93
N MET A 123 -62.53 -21.56 46.35
CA MET A 123 -61.17 -21.18 45.96
C MET A 123 -60.20 -21.59 47.06
N ALA A 124 -59.15 -22.31 46.70
CA ALA A 124 -58.07 -22.74 47.58
C ALA A 124 -56.76 -22.06 47.18
N VAL A 125 -56.16 -21.33 48.10
CA VAL A 125 -54.88 -20.63 47.89
C VAL A 125 -53.84 -21.19 48.86
N GLU A 126 -52.64 -21.49 48.36
CA GLU A 126 -51.52 -21.99 49.17
C GLU A 126 -51.18 -21.07 50.35
N LYS A 127 -51.08 -21.65 51.55
CA LYS A 127 -50.61 -20.95 52.74
C LYS A 127 -49.12 -20.65 52.66
N THR A 128 -48.73 -19.43 53.05
CA THR A 128 -47.33 -19.02 53.18
C THR A 128 -46.84 -19.11 54.63
N GLU A 129 -45.60 -19.58 54.86
CA GLU A 129 -45.00 -19.74 56.20
C GLU A 129 -44.96 -18.45 57.05
N THR A 130 -45.17 -17.28 56.44
CA THR A 130 -45.16 -15.97 57.12
C THR A 130 -46.40 -15.71 57.98
N ASP A 131 -47.49 -16.47 57.79
CA ASP A 131 -48.75 -16.30 58.54
C ASP A 131 -48.76 -16.95 59.94
N ASN A 132 -47.77 -17.79 60.25
CA ASN A 132 -47.72 -18.57 61.50
C ASN A 132 -47.24 -17.79 62.75
N LYS A 133 -46.97 -16.48 62.67
CA LYS A 133 -46.39 -15.70 63.79
C LYS A 133 -47.27 -14.57 64.37
N LEU A 134 -48.50 -14.37 63.90
CA LEU A 134 -49.38 -13.31 64.39
C LEU A 134 -50.80 -13.81 64.70
N ILE A 135 -50.93 -14.80 65.58
CA ILE A 135 -52.21 -15.12 66.21
C ILE A 135 -52.00 -15.26 67.72
N SER A 136 -52.27 -14.18 68.45
CA SER A 136 -52.64 -14.23 69.87
C SER A 136 -54.16 -14.38 69.96
N GLU A 137 -54.59 -15.35 70.76
CA GLU A 137 -55.93 -15.98 70.86
C GLU A 137 -57.16 -15.13 71.24
N ASP A 138 -57.17 -13.80 71.10
CA ASP A 138 -58.34 -12.99 71.50
C ASP A 138 -58.81 -12.04 70.39
N SER A 139 -59.63 -12.54 69.46
CA SER A 139 -60.62 -11.76 68.67
C SER A 139 -61.37 -12.67 67.68
N LEU A 140 -62.24 -13.55 68.20
CA LEU A 140 -63.18 -14.33 67.40
C LEU A 140 -64.62 -14.00 67.81
N LEU A 141 -65.06 -12.79 67.45
CA LEU A 141 -66.48 -12.41 67.34
C LEU A 141 -66.57 -11.24 66.33
N ASP A 142 -66.50 -11.56 65.04
CA ASP A 142 -67.33 -10.97 63.99
C ASP A 142 -67.07 -11.73 62.69
N GLY A 143 -68.15 -12.20 62.05
CA GLY A 143 -68.07 -12.90 60.77
C GLY A 143 -67.71 -11.91 59.67
N ASP A 144 -66.64 -12.18 58.91
CA ASP A 144 -66.22 -11.28 57.85
C ASP A 144 -65.52 -12.04 56.71
N TYR A 145 -66.29 -12.37 55.67
CA TYR A 145 -65.80 -12.88 54.37
C TYR A 145 -64.71 -11.96 53.76
N ASN A 146 -64.72 -10.68 54.17
CA ASN A 146 -63.85 -9.61 53.71
C ASN A 146 -62.35 -9.81 54.01
N ASN A 147 -61.98 -10.71 54.93
CA ASN A 147 -60.61 -10.80 55.43
C ASN A 147 -59.68 -11.71 54.59
N VAL A 148 -60.21 -12.72 53.89
CA VAL A 148 -59.39 -13.65 53.07
C VAL A 148 -59.20 -13.12 51.66
N TRP A 149 -60.26 -12.61 51.03
CA TRP A 149 -60.20 -11.98 49.71
C TRP A 149 -59.19 -10.82 49.70
N ARG A 150 -59.19 -9.98 50.75
CA ARG A 150 -58.29 -8.84 50.86
C ARG A 150 -56.82 -9.26 50.98
N LYS A 151 -56.53 -10.33 51.74
CA LYS A 151 -55.18 -10.90 51.81
C LYS A 151 -54.69 -11.43 50.47
N ILE A 152 -55.56 -12.12 49.73
CA ILE A 152 -55.28 -12.66 48.40
C ILE A 152 -54.96 -11.53 47.42
N PHE A 153 -55.83 -10.52 47.37
CA PHE A 153 -55.67 -9.37 46.51
C PHE A 153 -54.37 -8.60 46.80
N ASP A 154 -54.03 -8.43 48.08
CA ASP A 154 -52.79 -7.75 48.53
C ASP A 154 -51.50 -8.57 48.37
N SER A 155 -51.60 -9.89 48.19
CA SER A 155 -50.44 -10.76 47.96
C SER A 155 -49.91 -10.71 46.53
N ILE A 156 -50.71 -10.22 45.58
CA ILE A 156 -50.31 -10.13 44.17
C ILE A 156 -49.27 -9.02 44.02
N THR A 157 -48.16 -9.35 43.37
CA THR A 157 -47.04 -8.43 43.14
C THR A 157 -47.36 -7.39 42.07
N ASP A 158 -48.15 -7.77 41.06
CA ASP A 158 -48.66 -6.83 40.07
C ASP A 158 -49.63 -5.86 40.75
N ALA A 159 -49.55 -4.58 40.39
CA ALA A 159 -50.47 -3.61 40.92
C ALA A 159 -51.83 -3.72 40.21
N ILE A 160 -52.88 -3.95 40.99
CA ILE A 160 -54.22 -4.16 40.49
C ILE A 160 -55.14 -3.09 41.06
N VAL A 161 -55.95 -2.49 40.19
CA VAL A 161 -56.96 -1.49 40.56
C VAL A 161 -58.28 -1.79 39.86
N LEU A 162 -59.37 -1.74 40.62
CA LEU A 162 -60.73 -1.83 40.13
C LEU A 162 -61.33 -0.43 40.08
N LEU A 163 -61.87 -0.09 38.91
CA LEU A 163 -62.48 1.19 38.60
C LEU A 163 -63.96 1.03 38.39
N ASP A 164 -64.77 1.99 38.83
CA ASP A 164 -66.17 2.08 38.41
C ASP A 164 -66.32 2.58 36.96
N ILE A 165 -67.55 2.57 36.43
CA ILE A 165 -67.86 3.07 35.07
C ILE A 165 -67.49 4.56 34.83
N THR A 166 -67.15 5.30 35.88
CA THR A 166 -66.70 6.70 35.79
C THR A 166 -65.18 6.86 35.90
N GLY A 167 -64.43 5.78 36.09
CA GLY A 167 -62.97 5.77 36.21
C GLY A 167 -62.46 6.02 37.63
N LYS A 168 -63.34 6.01 38.64
CA LYS A 168 -62.93 6.16 40.04
C LYS A 168 -62.47 4.85 40.64
N VAL A 169 -61.43 4.91 41.45
CA VAL A 169 -60.90 3.76 42.18
C VAL A 169 -61.92 3.30 43.22
N LYS A 170 -62.44 2.09 43.02
CA LYS A 170 -63.30 1.39 43.99
C LYS A 170 -62.45 0.56 44.94
N GLN A 171 -61.45 -0.14 44.39
CA GLN A 171 -60.61 -1.05 45.13
C GLN A 171 -59.24 -1.16 44.47
N PHE A 172 -58.20 -1.40 45.26
CA PHE A 172 -56.83 -1.53 44.75
C PHE A 172 -56.00 -2.33 45.75
N ASN A 173 -55.01 -3.06 45.25
CA ASN A 173 -54.18 -3.89 46.10
C ASN A 173 -52.99 -3.12 46.68
N LYS A 174 -52.32 -3.72 47.67
CA LYS A 174 -51.13 -3.16 48.30
C LYS A 174 -50.07 -2.72 47.28
N ALA A 175 -49.85 -3.49 46.22
CA ALA A 175 -48.90 -3.15 45.16
C ALA A 175 -49.26 -1.84 44.44
N PHE A 176 -50.53 -1.62 44.10
CA PHE A 176 -50.99 -0.36 43.49
C PHE A 176 -50.87 0.84 44.45
N GLY A 177 -51.13 0.61 45.74
CA GLY A 177 -50.88 1.62 46.78
C GLY A 177 -49.40 2.02 46.87
N MET A 178 -48.50 1.04 46.80
CA MET A 178 -47.05 1.28 46.82
C MET A 178 -46.55 2.07 45.60
N ILE A 179 -47.08 1.83 44.40
CA ILE A 179 -46.68 2.56 43.18
C ILE A 179 -46.89 4.07 43.34
N ASN A 180 -48.01 4.45 43.95
CA ASN A 180 -48.40 5.86 44.09
C ASN A 180 -47.83 6.52 45.35
N GLY A 181 -47.39 5.74 46.35
CA GLY A 181 -46.89 6.25 47.63
C GLY A 181 -47.95 6.98 48.48
N LEU A 182 -49.23 6.85 48.11
CA LEU A 182 -50.36 7.50 48.75
C LEU A 182 -51.04 6.55 49.75
N SER A 183 -51.68 7.12 50.77
CA SER A 183 -52.48 6.34 51.73
C SER A 183 -53.76 5.81 51.08
N ALA A 184 -54.34 4.76 51.67
CA ALA A 184 -55.55 4.15 51.13
C ALA A 184 -56.75 5.11 51.09
N GLU A 185 -56.83 6.04 52.04
CA GLU A 185 -57.87 7.08 52.10
C GLU A 185 -57.69 8.13 50.99
N GLU A 186 -56.44 8.37 50.56
CA GLU A 186 -56.13 9.31 49.47
C GLU A 186 -56.38 8.70 48.09
N ILE A 187 -56.29 7.38 47.95
CA ILE A 187 -56.49 6.67 46.66
C ILE A 187 -57.97 6.36 46.41
N LYS A 188 -58.73 6.02 47.47
CA LYS A 188 -60.13 5.59 47.34
C LYS A 188 -61.01 6.71 46.79
N GLU A 189 -61.90 6.38 45.86
CA GLU A 189 -62.80 7.30 45.14
C GLU A 189 -62.13 8.39 44.27
N GLN A 190 -60.80 8.40 44.17
CA GLN A 190 -60.09 9.25 43.22
C GLN A 190 -60.20 8.73 41.79
N GLN A 191 -60.05 9.63 40.83
CA GLN A 191 -59.94 9.27 39.42
C GLN A 191 -58.59 8.60 39.15
N CYS A 192 -58.59 7.36 38.68
CA CYS A 192 -57.35 6.60 38.46
C CYS A 192 -56.40 7.32 37.50
N CYS A 193 -56.93 7.93 36.43
CA CYS A 193 -56.14 8.73 35.49
C CYS A 193 -55.41 9.92 36.14
N LYS A 194 -55.87 10.42 37.30
CA LYS A 194 -55.18 11.47 38.07
C LYS A 194 -54.10 10.92 38.99
N LEU A 195 -54.18 9.65 39.36
CA LEU A 195 -53.15 8.97 40.14
C LEU A 195 -51.98 8.56 39.23
N VAL A 196 -52.27 8.26 37.97
CA VAL A 196 -51.28 7.98 36.92
C VAL A 196 -51.05 9.19 35.98
N SER A 197 -51.21 10.41 36.52
CA SER A 197 -51.46 11.66 35.77
C SER A 197 -50.40 12.07 34.76
N ASP A 198 -49.17 11.59 34.92
CA ASP A 198 -48.05 12.00 34.06
C ASP A 198 -48.19 11.50 32.62
N TYR A 199 -49.07 10.52 32.38
CA TYR A 199 -49.26 9.89 31.08
C TYR A 199 -50.61 10.20 30.41
N PHE A 200 -51.67 10.51 31.17
CA PHE A 200 -53.02 10.75 30.63
C PHE A 200 -53.59 12.10 31.09
N SER A 201 -53.62 13.08 30.18
CA SER A 201 -54.09 14.45 30.46
C SER A 201 -55.62 14.58 30.64
N THR A 202 -56.39 13.62 30.16
CA THR A 202 -57.86 13.56 30.29
C THR A 202 -58.33 12.11 30.40
N ILE A 203 -59.53 11.91 30.97
CA ILE A 203 -60.18 10.58 31.06
C ILE A 203 -60.38 9.99 29.66
N GLU A 204 -60.66 10.81 28.65
CA GLU A 204 -60.92 10.38 27.26
C GLU A 204 -59.72 9.63 26.64
N ASN A 205 -58.50 9.96 27.07
CA ASN A 205 -57.27 9.32 26.60
C ASN A 205 -56.84 8.12 27.47
N CYS A 206 -57.56 7.83 28.56
CA CYS A 206 -57.25 6.71 29.43
C CYS A 206 -57.74 5.40 28.80
N PRO A 207 -56.96 4.30 28.81
CA PRO A 207 -57.35 3.01 28.25
C PRO A 207 -58.68 2.50 28.79
N PHE A 208 -58.97 2.82 30.05
CA PHE A 208 -60.26 2.62 30.69
C PHE A 208 -61.46 3.12 29.86
N HIS A 209 -61.38 4.35 29.35
CA HIS A 209 -62.50 5.02 28.70
C HIS A 209 -62.93 4.31 27.42
N GLU A 210 -61.95 3.82 26.64
CA GLU A 210 -62.21 3.02 25.45
C GLU A 210 -62.71 1.61 25.82
N VAL A 211 -62.16 0.99 26.87
CA VAL A 211 -62.56 -0.35 27.32
C VAL A 211 -64.02 -0.37 27.80
N VAL A 212 -64.47 0.63 28.55
CA VAL A 212 -65.88 0.75 28.99
C VAL A 212 -66.84 0.94 27.81
N GLN A 213 -66.42 1.63 26.75
CA GLN A 213 -67.26 1.83 25.56
C GLN A 213 -67.28 0.62 24.62
N SER A 214 -66.12 -0.01 24.42
CA SER A 214 -65.94 -1.08 23.44
C SER A 214 -66.16 -2.49 24.01
N GLY A 215 -66.09 -2.65 25.34
CA GLY A 215 -66.14 -3.94 26.02
C GLY A 215 -64.96 -4.86 25.71
N THR A 216 -63.88 -4.35 25.10
CA THR A 216 -62.71 -5.13 24.69
C THR A 216 -61.46 -4.66 25.43
N GLY A 217 -60.68 -5.59 25.98
CA GLY A 217 -59.44 -5.30 26.68
C GLY A 217 -58.41 -4.51 25.87
N ARG A 218 -57.56 -3.76 26.58
CA ARG A 218 -56.46 -2.96 26.02
C ARG A 218 -55.19 -3.15 26.81
N LYS A 219 -54.05 -3.16 26.10
CA LYS A 219 -52.71 -3.15 26.70
C LYS A 219 -51.97 -1.89 26.29
N ASN A 220 -51.35 -1.19 27.23
CA ASN A 220 -50.58 0.02 26.98
C ASN A 220 -49.30 0.01 27.79
N ARG A 221 -48.23 0.58 27.24
CA ARG A 221 -46.99 0.84 27.97
C ARG A 221 -47.11 2.22 28.63
N ILE A 222 -46.92 2.31 29.94
CA ILE A 222 -46.82 3.58 30.65
C ILE A 222 -45.54 3.61 31.47
N GLU A 223 -45.08 4.81 31.78
CA GLU A 223 -43.93 5.05 32.63
C GLU A 223 -44.39 5.90 33.81
N LEU A 224 -44.19 5.38 35.03
CA LEU A 224 -44.59 6.03 36.28
C LEU A 224 -43.43 5.94 37.26
N ASN A 225 -42.98 7.08 37.80
CA ASN A 225 -41.90 7.15 38.79
C ASN A 225 -40.64 6.36 38.37
N ASP A 226 -40.18 6.54 37.13
CA ASP A 226 -39.03 5.85 36.52
C ASP A 226 -39.16 4.31 36.40
N VAL A 227 -40.38 3.77 36.58
CA VAL A 227 -40.70 2.36 36.38
C VAL A 227 -41.62 2.21 35.18
N VAL A 228 -41.26 1.30 34.28
CA VAL A 228 -42.06 1.00 33.08
C VAL A 228 -43.06 -0.10 33.40
N PHE A 229 -44.33 0.20 33.21
CA PHE A 229 -45.43 -0.74 33.39
C PHE A 229 -46.10 -1.07 32.05
N GLN A 230 -46.37 -2.35 31.84
CA GLN A 230 -47.36 -2.80 30.87
C GLN A 230 -48.72 -2.87 31.57
N VAL A 231 -49.63 -1.97 31.18
CA VAL A 231 -50.96 -1.87 31.76
C VAL A 231 -51.98 -2.57 30.89
N ALA A 232 -52.57 -3.64 31.42
CA ALA A 232 -53.71 -4.32 30.82
C ALA A 232 -55.00 -3.88 31.50
N VAL A 233 -55.97 -3.38 30.75
CA VAL A 233 -57.29 -2.96 31.25
C VAL A 233 -58.36 -3.83 30.62
N GLU A 234 -59.17 -4.47 31.46
CA GLU A 234 -60.25 -5.38 31.07
C GLU A 234 -61.58 -4.94 31.69
N PRO A 235 -62.72 -5.10 31.00
CA PRO A 235 -64.04 -4.72 31.53
C PRO A 235 -64.56 -5.74 32.55
N VAL A 236 -65.31 -5.25 33.53
CA VAL A 236 -65.96 -6.04 34.58
C VAL A 236 -67.47 -5.90 34.45
N TYR A 237 -68.17 -7.04 34.41
CA TYR A 237 -69.61 -7.11 34.22
C TYR A 237 -70.30 -7.67 35.47
N ASP A 238 -71.54 -7.24 35.73
CA ASP A 238 -72.38 -7.84 36.77
C ASP A 238 -73.06 -9.14 36.31
N SER A 239 -73.86 -9.74 37.20
CA SER A 239 -74.66 -10.95 36.93
C SER A 239 -75.74 -10.76 35.84
N GLN A 240 -76.06 -9.53 35.48
CA GLN A 240 -76.99 -9.17 34.40
C GLN A 240 -76.24 -8.82 33.09
N ASN A 241 -74.93 -9.05 33.06
CA ASN A 241 -74.02 -8.77 31.94
C ASN A 241 -73.92 -7.28 31.58
N ILE A 242 -74.11 -6.40 32.56
CA ILE A 242 -73.94 -4.94 32.44
C ILE A 242 -72.52 -4.60 32.91
N CYS A 243 -71.78 -3.80 32.14
CA CYS A 243 -70.43 -3.36 32.53
C CYS A 243 -70.54 -2.44 33.75
N ILE A 244 -70.02 -2.90 34.90
CA ILE A 244 -70.02 -2.16 36.17
C ILE A 244 -68.70 -1.47 36.47
N GLY A 245 -67.66 -1.75 35.69
CA GLY A 245 -66.34 -1.17 35.87
C GLY A 245 -65.26 -1.80 35.00
N THR A 246 -64.01 -1.59 35.37
CA THR A 246 -62.85 -2.27 34.76
C THR A 246 -61.84 -2.70 35.82
N ILE A 247 -61.06 -3.71 35.50
CA ILE A 247 -59.84 -4.06 36.21
C ILE A 247 -58.63 -3.63 35.39
N ALA A 248 -57.70 -2.89 36.01
CA ALA A 248 -56.43 -2.51 35.41
C ALA A 248 -55.28 -3.16 36.18
N VAL A 249 -54.36 -3.78 35.45
CA VAL A 249 -53.17 -4.46 35.99
C VAL A 249 -51.94 -3.80 35.44
N PHE A 250 -51.04 -3.42 36.34
CA PHE A 250 -49.78 -2.77 36.04
C PHE A 250 -48.67 -3.80 36.30
N GLU A 251 -48.16 -4.38 35.21
CA GLU A 251 -47.05 -5.34 35.22
C GLU A 251 -45.74 -4.59 35.03
N ASN A 252 -44.81 -4.68 35.98
CA ASN A 252 -43.49 -4.03 35.86
C ASN A 252 -42.64 -4.77 34.82
N ILE A 253 -42.23 -4.07 33.75
CA ILE A 253 -41.41 -4.63 32.66
C ILE A 253 -40.03 -3.96 32.56
N THR A 254 -39.64 -3.18 33.55
CA THR A 254 -38.41 -2.36 33.53
C THR A 254 -37.15 -3.22 33.34
N GLU A 255 -36.98 -4.28 34.12
CA GLU A 255 -35.82 -5.18 34.03
C GLU A 255 -35.74 -5.87 32.65
N LYS A 256 -36.90 -6.22 32.08
CA LYS A 256 -36.97 -6.86 30.77
C LYS A 256 -36.52 -5.92 29.65
N GLU A 257 -37.03 -4.69 29.62
CA GLU A 257 -36.63 -3.70 28.61
C GLU A 257 -35.15 -3.31 28.75
N GLN A 258 -34.63 -3.21 29.98
CA GLN A 258 -33.22 -2.94 30.22
C GLN A 258 -32.32 -4.06 29.68
N ALA A 259 -32.67 -5.32 29.93
CA ALA A 259 -31.92 -6.47 29.41
C ALA A 259 -31.94 -6.53 27.88
N GLU A 260 -33.08 -6.28 27.24
CA GLU A 260 -33.20 -6.23 25.78
C GLU A 260 -32.36 -5.10 25.18
N LEU A 261 -32.38 -3.92 25.79
CA LEU A 261 -31.59 -2.77 25.34
C LEU A 261 -30.08 -2.99 25.56
N GLU A 262 -29.67 -3.61 26.66
CA GLU A 262 -28.28 -3.97 26.92
C GLU A 262 -27.76 -4.98 25.91
N LEU A 263 -28.58 -5.97 25.55
CA LEU A 263 -28.26 -6.94 24.51
C LEU A 263 -28.08 -6.25 23.15
N GLU A 264 -29.01 -5.38 22.75
CA GLU A 264 -28.89 -4.63 21.49
C GLU A 264 -27.65 -3.73 21.46
N LYS A 265 -27.35 -3.06 22.57
CA LYS A 265 -26.12 -2.24 22.71
C LYS A 265 -24.86 -3.07 22.62
N SER A 266 -24.83 -4.23 23.29
CA SER A 266 -23.71 -5.16 23.27
C SER A 266 -23.47 -5.69 21.85
N ASP A 267 -24.52 -6.14 21.17
CA ASP A 267 -24.46 -6.64 19.79
C ASP A 267 -23.96 -5.57 18.81
N LEU A 268 -24.46 -4.34 18.94
CA LEU A 268 -24.00 -3.23 18.10
C LEU A 268 -22.54 -2.87 18.37
N ALA A 269 -22.15 -2.82 19.65
CA ALA A 269 -20.76 -2.56 20.04
C ALA A 269 -19.82 -3.64 19.50
N PHE A 270 -20.21 -4.91 19.60
CA PHE A 270 -19.47 -6.04 19.08
C PHE A 270 -19.28 -5.97 17.56
N ARG A 271 -20.36 -5.73 16.79
CA ARG A 271 -20.28 -5.58 15.33
C ARG A 271 -19.38 -4.41 14.93
N LYS A 272 -19.49 -3.28 15.64
CA LYS A 272 -18.66 -2.10 15.37
C LYS A 272 -17.19 -2.35 15.69
N ALA A 273 -16.90 -3.11 16.76
CA ALA A 273 -15.55 -3.52 17.11
C ALA A 273 -14.94 -4.42 16.02
N GLN A 274 -15.67 -5.44 15.55
CA GLN A 274 -15.25 -6.29 14.43
C GLN A 274 -14.93 -5.49 13.16
N GLN A 275 -15.83 -4.59 12.77
CA GLN A 275 -15.66 -3.75 11.58
C GLN A 275 -14.48 -2.78 11.69
N THR A 276 -14.24 -2.23 12.89
CA THR A 276 -13.14 -1.27 13.13
C THR A 276 -11.79 -1.99 13.19
N ALA A 277 -11.75 -3.19 13.76
CA ALA A 277 -10.56 -4.02 13.82
C ALA A 277 -10.26 -4.73 12.49
N HIS A 278 -11.21 -4.69 11.54
CA HIS A 278 -11.20 -5.48 10.31
C HIS A 278 -11.06 -6.98 10.57
N VAL A 279 -11.74 -7.46 11.62
CA VAL A 279 -11.73 -8.85 12.06
C VAL A 279 -13.10 -9.46 11.80
N GLY A 280 -13.15 -10.43 10.88
CA GLY A 280 -14.28 -11.32 10.69
C GLY A 280 -14.16 -12.56 11.58
N SER A 281 -15.30 -13.10 11.99
CA SER A 281 -15.38 -14.40 12.66
C SER A 281 -16.09 -15.40 11.77
N TRP A 282 -15.66 -16.65 11.85
CA TRP A 282 -16.25 -17.74 11.11
C TRP A 282 -16.46 -18.94 12.04
N THR A 283 -17.47 -19.73 11.71
CA THR A 283 -17.81 -20.96 12.41
C THR A 283 -18.06 -22.03 11.37
N TRP A 284 -17.31 -23.13 11.48
CA TRP A 284 -17.39 -24.25 10.57
C TRP A 284 -17.95 -25.48 11.29
N TYR A 285 -19.09 -25.99 10.82
CA TYR A 285 -19.65 -27.27 11.24
C TYR A 285 -19.04 -28.36 10.37
N ILE A 286 -18.14 -29.13 10.98
CA ILE A 286 -17.15 -29.96 10.29
C ILE A 286 -17.82 -31.10 9.50
N GLN A 287 -18.84 -31.73 10.08
CA GLN A 287 -19.48 -32.92 9.50
C GLN A 287 -20.29 -32.61 8.24
N ASP A 288 -20.97 -31.45 8.22
CA ASP A 288 -21.86 -31.05 7.12
C ASP A 288 -21.18 -30.10 6.11
N ASP A 289 -19.90 -29.78 6.36
CA ASP A 289 -19.12 -28.75 5.67
C ASP A 289 -19.87 -27.40 5.58
N GLN A 290 -20.60 -27.03 6.64
CA GLN A 290 -21.35 -25.78 6.69
C GLN A 290 -20.50 -24.68 7.34
N LEU A 291 -20.38 -23.54 6.68
CA LEU A 291 -19.58 -22.41 7.10
C LEU A 291 -20.47 -21.19 7.31
N GLU A 292 -20.48 -20.68 8.54
CA GLU A 292 -21.16 -19.45 8.94
C GLU A 292 -20.15 -18.32 9.10
N TRP A 293 -20.48 -17.15 8.54
CA TRP A 293 -19.61 -15.98 8.48
C TRP A 293 -20.26 -14.77 9.15
N SER A 294 -19.45 -14.00 9.87
CA SER A 294 -19.85 -12.66 10.30
C SER A 294 -19.91 -11.69 9.11
N ASN A 295 -20.60 -10.57 9.29
CA ASN A 295 -20.73 -9.54 8.24
C ASN A 295 -19.36 -9.03 7.72
N GLU A 296 -18.34 -8.99 8.59
CA GLU A 296 -17.00 -8.53 8.19
C GLU A 296 -16.27 -9.58 7.33
N MET A 297 -16.51 -10.89 7.52
CA MET A 297 -15.95 -11.94 6.64
C MET A 297 -16.36 -11.74 5.17
N TYR A 298 -17.65 -11.48 4.92
CA TYR A 298 -18.16 -11.19 3.57
C TYR A 298 -17.43 -9.99 2.95
N ARG A 299 -17.14 -8.95 3.74
CA ARG A 299 -16.40 -7.76 3.30
C ARG A 299 -14.92 -8.03 3.02
N ILE A 300 -14.26 -8.80 3.89
CA ILE A 300 -12.85 -9.19 3.74
C ILE A 300 -12.65 -9.99 2.45
N PHE A 301 -13.54 -10.94 2.16
CA PHE A 301 -13.49 -11.78 0.96
C PHE A 301 -14.13 -11.10 -0.26
N GLY A 302 -14.88 -10.01 -0.06
CA GLY A 302 -15.58 -9.29 -1.14
C GLY A 302 -16.76 -10.07 -1.74
N VAL A 303 -17.29 -11.04 -1.01
CA VAL A 303 -18.36 -11.94 -1.47
C VAL A 303 -19.69 -11.49 -0.88
N SER A 304 -20.77 -11.48 -1.67
CA SER A 304 -22.11 -11.20 -1.15
C SER A 304 -22.69 -12.43 -0.46
N GLN A 305 -23.52 -12.23 0.57
CA GLN A 305 -24.18 -13.33 1.27
C GLN A 305 -25.04 -14.20 0.33
N ASP A 306 -25.62 -13.61 -0.71
CA ASP A 306 -26.44 -14.31 -1.71
C ASP A 306 -25.63 -15.25 -2.62
N THR A 307 -24.35 -14.96 -2.80
CA THR A 307 -23.42 -15.71 -3.66
C THR A 307 -22.52 -16.66 -2.89
N PHE A 308 -22.55 -16.59 -1.56
CA PHE A 308 -21.71 -17.40 -0.69
C PHE A 308 -22.25 -18.83 -0.63
N SER A 309 -21.40 -19.82 -0.90
CA SER A 309 -21.81 -21.21 -0.96
C SER A 309 -22.09 -21.85 0.40
N GLY A 310 -21.65 -21.20 1.49
CA GLY A 310 -21.79 -21.73 2.83
C GLY A 310 -20.90 -22.94 3.10
N LYS A 311 -19.87 -23.20 2.28
CA LYS A 311 -19.00 -24.38 2.42
C LYS A 311 -17.52 -24.03 2.50
N LEU A 312 -16.80 -24.64 3.44
CA LEU A 312 -15.38 -24.38 3.61
C LEU A 312 -14.58 -24.92 2.42
N SER A 313 -14.90 -26.12 1.93
CA SER A 313 -14.19 -26.73 0.79
C SER A 313 -14.17 -25.85 -0.47
N GLU A 314 -15.29 -25.19 -0.76
CA GLU A 314 -15.42 -24.28 -1.91
C GLU A 314 -14.69 -22.95 -1.70
N VAL A 315 -14.74 -22.40 -0.47
CA VAL A 315 -14.00 -21.18 -0.11
C VAL A 315 -12.49 -21.42 -0.23
N MET A 316 -12.00 -22.53 0.31
CA MET A 316 -10.58 -22.91 0.21
C MET A 316 -10.16 -22.93 -1.26
N MET A 317 -10.88 -23.63 -2.11
CA MET A 317 -10.50 -23.80 -3.52
C MET A 317 -10.63 -22.52 -4.39
N SER A 318 -11.57 -21.64 -4.07
CA SER A 318 -11.89 -20.47 -4.91
C SER A 318 -11.26 -19.16 -4.44
N SER A 319 -11.06 -19.02 -3.13
CA SER A 319 -10.78 -17.72 -2.51
C SER A 319 -9.43 -17.67 -1.80
N ILE A 320 -8.80 -18.80 -1.50
CA ILE A 320 -7.44 -18.84 -0.93
C ILE A 320 -6.43 -19.03 -2.06
N HIS A 321 -5.30 -18.33 -1.98
CA HIS A 321 -4.25 -18.45 -2.97
C HIS A 321 -3.70 -19.89 -3.02
N PRO A 322 -3.50 -20.51 -4.21
CA PRO A 322 -3.12 -21.92 -4.32
C PRO A 322 -1.87 -22.33 -3.54
N ASP A 323 -0.86 -21.46 -3.50
CA ASP A 323 0.39 -21.70 -2.75
C ASP A 323 0.20 -21.76 -1.23
N ASP A 324 -0.87 -21.15 -0.71
CA ASP A 324 -1.08 -20.95 0.73
C ASP A 324 -2.09 -21.97 1.31
N LEU A 325 -2.76 -22.75 0.44
CA LEU A 325 -3.79 -23.74 0.83
C LEU A 325 -3.28 -24.76 1.85
N ALA A 326 -2.09 -25.31 1.59
CA ALA A 326 -1.52 -26.37 2.42
C ALA A 326 -1.27 -25.91 3.86
N GLU A 327 -0.92 -24.63 4.05
CA GLU A 327 -0.64 -24.05 5.36
C GLU A 327 -1.94 -23.77 6.14
N VAL A 328 -2.98 -23.27 5.46
CA VAL A 328 -4.31 -23.08 6.06
C VAL A 328 -4.93 -24.42 6.48
N GLU A 329 -4.85 -25.44 5.63
CA GLU A 329 -5.30 -26.80 5.97
C GLU A 329 -4.56 -27.35 7.18
N ALA A 330 -3.25 -27.17 7.24
CA ALA A 330 -2.44 -27.61 8.37
C ALA A 330 -2.80 -26.88 9.68
N SER A 331 -3.17 -25.61 9.62
CA SER A 331 -3.62 -24.84 10.79
C SER A 331 -4.92 -25.38 11.34
N ASN A 332 -5.95 -25.53 10.49
CA ASN A 332 -7.24 -26.10 10.89
C ASN A 332 -7.09 -27.52 11.44
N LYS A 333 -6.27 -28.35 10.78
CA LYS A 333 -6.02 -29.74 11.21
C LYS A 333 -5.31 -29.82 12.56
N SER A 334 -4.41 -28.89 12.87
CA SER A 334 -3.71 -28.86 14.16
C SER A 334 -4.67 -28.64 15.33
N VAL A 335 -5.64 -27.75 15.17
CA VAL A 335 -6.67 -27.54 16.21
C VAL A 335 -7.53 -28.79 16.38
N ILE A 336 -7.94 -29.41 15.26
CA ILE A 336 -8.80 -30.59 15.29
C ILE A 336 -8.12 -31.81 15.92
N GLU A 337 -6.85 -32.07 15.57
CA GLU A 337 -6.15 -33.28 16.01
C GLU A 337 -5.41 -33.12 17.34
N LYS A 338 -4.91 -31.91 17.62
CA LYS A 338 -4.02 -31.65 18.76
C LYS A 338 -4.59 -30.67 19.78
N GLY A 339 -5.64 -29.92 19.42
CA GLY A 339 -6.15 -28.81 20.23
C GLY A 339 -5.17 -27.63 20.31
N GLU A 340 -4.21 -27.55 19.38
CA GLU A 340 -3.16 -26.52 19.37
C GLU A 340 -3.41 -25.54 18.22
N PRO A 341 -4.00 -24.36 18.51
CA PRO A 341 -4.15 -23.30 17.53
C PRO A 341 -2.80 -22.64 17.24
N TYR A 342 -2.53 -22.40 15.97
CA TYR A 342 -1.46 -21.51 15.55
C TYR A 342 -1.93 -20.60 14.43
N PRO A 343 -1.58 -19.31 14.51
CA PRO A 343 -2.00 -18.35 13.51
C PRO A 343 -1.21 -18.49 12.21
N VAL A 344 -1.85 -18.16 11.11
CA VAL A 344 -1.28 -18.17 9.76
C VAL A 344 -1.55 -16.84 9.05
N GLU A 345 -0.57 -16.35 8.29
CA GLU A 345 -0.75 -15.22 7.39
C GLU A 345 -0.76 -15.73 5.95
N TYR A 346 -1.85 -15.51 5.21
CA TYR A 346 -1.98 -16.02 3.85
C TYR A 346 -2.68 -15.03 2.93
N ARG A 347 -2.64 -15.33 1.63
CA ARG A 347 -3.27 -14.53 0.59
C ARG A 347 -4.64 -15.08 0.25
N ILE A 348 -5.60 -14.18 0.13
CA ILE A 348 -6.91 -14.45 -0.46
C ILE A 348 -7.05 -13.72 -1.79
N ILE A 349 -7.80 -14.32 -2.70
CA ILE A 349 -8.23 -13.74 -3.96
C ILE A 349 -9.67 -13.30 -3.75
N ALA A 350 -9.87 -12.00 -3.57
CA ALA A 350 -11.20 -11.43 -3.39
C ALA A 350 -12.02 -11.54 -4.69
N ALA A 351 -13.35 -11.41 -4.60
CA ALA A 351 -14.24 -11.55 -5.75
C ALA A 351 -13.97 -10.56 -6.91
N ASP A 352 -13.32 -9.43 -6.63
CA ASP A 352 -12.86 -8.45 -7.63
C ASP A 352 -11.53 -8.84 -8.31
N GLY A 353 -10.95 -9.97 -7.94
CA GLY A 353 -9.66 -10.47 -8.43
C GLY A 353 -8.45 -9.88 -7.71
N SER A 354 -8.63 -8.98 -6.74
CA SER A 354 -7.53 -8.42 -5.96
C SER A 354 -6.97 -9.45 -4.97
N VAL A 355 -5.65 -9.41 -4.77
CA VAL A 355 -4.99 -10.20 -3.73
C VAL A 355 -4.97 -9.40 -2.44
N ARG A 356 -5.53 -9.97 -1.38
CA ARG A 356 -5.50 -9.40 -0.01
C ARG A 356 -4.69 -10.31 0.89
N TYR A 357 -4.07 -9.73 1.91
CA TYR A 357 -3.34 -10.47 2.93
C TYR A 357 -4.20 -10.55 4.18
N VAL A 358 -4.36 -11.76 4.70
CA VAL A 358 -5.14 -11.98 5.92
C VAL A 358 -4.30 -12.70 6.96
N TYR A 359 -4.53 -12.35 8.21
CA TYR A 359 -4.11 -13.11 9.38
C TYR A 359 -5.30 -13.95 9.83
N ALA A 360 -5.13 -15.25 10.02
CA ALA A 360 -6.19 -16.09 10.55
C ALA A 360 -5.71 -16.92 11.72
N GLU A 361 -6.63 -17.15 12.65
CA GLU A 361 -6.41 -18.01 13.79
C GLU A 361 -7.68 -18.84 14.00
N ALA A 362 -7.55 -20.16 13.84
CA ALA A 362 -8.55 -21.11 14.28
C ALA A 362 -8.51 -21.16 15.82
N GLY A 363 -9.65 -21.01 16.47
CA GLY A 363 -9.75 -20.88 17.92
C GLY A 363 -10.39 -22.10 18.56
N GLU A 364 -11.68 -22.00 18.86
CA GLU A 364 -12.38 -22.96 19.71
C GLU A 364 -12.94 -24.14 18.90
N LEU A 365 -12.61 -25.36 19.35
CA LEU A 365 -13.18 -26.62 18.86
C LEU A 365 -14.21 -27.15 19.86
N VAL A 366 -15.43 -27.34 19.39
CA VAL A 366 -16.51 -28.00 20.12
C VAL A 366 -16.68 -29.42 19.56
N ASN A 367 -16.71 -30.40 20.47
CA ASN A 367 -16.92 -31.80 20.14
C ASN A 367 -18.39 -32.20 20.41
N ASP A 368 -18.88 -33.21 19.70
CA ASP A 368 -20.20 -33.82 19.93
C ASP A 368 -20.22 -34.70 21.21
N GLU A 369 -21.39 -35.24 21.55
CA GLU A 369 -21.59 -36.15 22.70
C GLU A 369 -20.73 -37.43 22.62
N ASN A 370 -20.25 -37.80 21.43
CA ASN A 370 -19.40 -38.96 21.19
C ASN A 370 -17.90 -38.61 21.19
N GLY A 371 -17.54 -37.33 21.41
CA GLY A 371 -16.17 -36.84 21.40
C GLY A 371 -15.59 -36.58 20.01
N ASN A 372 -16.40 -36.56 18.95
CA ASN A 372 -15.93 -36.21 17.62
C ASN A 372 -15.95 -34.69 17.40
N PRO A 373 -15.02 -34.14 16.61
CA PRO A 373 -15.05 -32.74 16.17
C PRO A 373 -16.39 -32.39 15.52
N PHE A 374 -17.09 -31.41 16.08
CA PHE A 374 -18.41 -30.96 15.59
C PHE A 374 -18.33 -29.57 14.96
N GLN A 375 -17.73 -28.62 15.67
CA GLN A 375 -17.72 -27.21 15.30
C GLN A 375 -16.35 -26.60 15.60
N LEU A 376 -15.80 -25.86 14.64
CA LEU A 376 -14.57 -25.09 14.80
C LEU A 376 -14.85 -23.63 14.50
N SER A 377 -14.49 -22.72 15.41
CA SER A 377 -14.64 -21.28 15.20
C SER A 377 -13.29 -20.59 15.21
N GLY A 378 -13.17 -19.52 14.44
CA GLY A 378 -11.94 -18.74 14.34
C GLY A 378 -12.17 -17.32 13.87
N ILE A 379 -11.07 -16.60 13.72
CA ILE A 379 -11.05 -15.22 13.24
C ILE A 379 -10.19 -15.10 11.99
N VAL A 380 -10.51 -14.08 11.18
CA VAL A 380 -9.68 -13.63 10.06
C VAL A 380 -9.61 -12.10 10.13
N GLN A 381 -8.41 -11.55 10.10
CA GLN A 381 -8.14 -10.12 10.06
C GLN A 381 -7.56 -9.73 8.70
N ASP A 382 -8.08 -8.67 8.08
CA ASP A 382 -7.44 -8.08 6.90
C ASP A 382 -6.20 -7.27 7.32
N ILE A 383 -5.02 -7.75 6.89
CA ILE A 383 -3.72 -7.13 7.15
C ILE A 383 -3.09 -6.55 5.88
N THR A 384 -3.87 -6.39 4.80
CA THR A 384 -3.39 -5.96 3.48
C THR A 384 -2.63 -4.64 3.55
N SER A 385 -3.20 -3.62 4.19
CA SER A 385 -2.55 -2.30 4.31
C SER A 385 -1.19 -2.38 5.01
N ARG A 386 -1.07 -3.20 6.05
CA ARG A 386 0.19 -3.42 6.78
C ARG A 386 1.20 -4.14 5.90
N LYS A 387 0.81 -5.23 5.24
CA LYS A 387 1.71 -6.02 4.39
C LYS A 387 2.17 -5.27 3.16
N VAL A 388 1.29 -4.49 2.52
CA VAL A 388 1.67 -3.64 1.38
C VAL A 388 2.71 -2.61 1.81
N ALA A 389 2.52 -1.95 2.95
CA ALA A 389 3.49 -0.99 3.47
C ALA A 389 4.85 -1.64 3.80
N GLU A 390 4.84 -2.83 4.42
CA GLU A 390 6.05 -3.60 4.72
C GLU A 390 6.81 -4.00 3.44
N ILE A 391 6.09 -4.55 2.45
CA ILE A 391 6.66 -4.95 1.16
C ILE A 391 7.21 -3.73 0.39
N GLU A 392 6.50 -2.61 0.42
CA GLU A 392 6.95 -1.39 -0.25
C GLU A 392 8.19 -0.79 0.42
N LEU A 393 8.24 -0.80 1.75
CA LEU A 393 9.43 -0.41 2.51
C LEU A 393 10.63 -1.31 2.13
N GLN A 394 10.46 -2.63 2.17
CA GLN A 394 11.52 -3.58 1.77
C GLN A 394 11.96 -3.39 0.32
N LYS A 395 11.01 -3.15 -0.60
CA LYS A 395 11.33 -2.86 -2.01
C LYS A 395 12.13 -1.57 -2.15
N ARG A 396 11.78 -0.53 -1.38
CA ARG A 396 12.50 0.75 -1.38
C ARG A 396 13.90 0.60 -0.79
N GLU A 397 14.05 -0.13 0.31
CA GLU A 397 15.35 -0.43 0.92
C GLU A 397 16.25 -1.21 -0.06
N HIS A 398 15.75 -2.30 -0.64
CA HIS A 398 16.49 -3.06 -1.65
C HIS A 398 16.85 -2.24 -2.89
N LEU A 399 15.96 -1.33 -3.33
CA LEU A 399 16.25 -0.44 -4.45
C LEU A 399 17.39 0.53 -4.10
N LEU A 400 17.35 1.15 -2.91
CA LEU A 400 18.39 2.05 -2.45
C LEU A 400 19.74 1.32 -2.31
N ASP A 401 19.75 0.11 -1.78
CA ASP A 401 20.96 -0.71 -1.66
C ASP A 401 21.54 -1.05 -3.04
N ARG A 402 20.70 -1.43 -4.00
CA ARG A 402 21.15 -1.67 -5.38
C ARG A 402 21.69 -0.42 -6.04
N ILE A 403 20.99 0.72 -5.92
CA ILE A 403 21.46 2.00 -6.46
C ILE A 403 22.83 2.33 -5.88
N PHE A 404 22.97 2.23 -4.56
CA PHE A 404 24.23 2.48 -3.87
C PHE A 404 25.38 1.65 -4.45
N ASP A 405 25.18 0.35 -4.72
CA ASP A 405 26.22 -0.54 -5.24
C ASP A 405 26.53 -0.40 -6.73
N ILE A 406 25.57 -0.02 -7.59
CA ILE A 406 25.81 0.11 -9.03
C ILE A 406 26.40 1.47 -9.45
N LEU A 407 26.45 2.44 -8.53
CA LEU A 407 26.96 3.77 -8.85
C LEU A 407 28.43 3.70 -9.29
N PRO A 408 28.80 4.34 -10.43
CA PRO A 408 30.17 4.31 -10.97
C PRO A 408 31.13 5.25 -10.22
N VAL A 409 30.73 5.70 -9.02
CA VAL A 409 31.53 6.50 -8.09
C VAL A 409 31.65 5.75 -6.78
N GLY A 410 32.80 5.85 -6.13
CA GLY A 410 33.01 5.30 -4.81
C GLY A 410 32.24 6.10 -3.77
N LEU A 411 31.35 5.47 -3.04
CA LEU A 411 30.60 6.08 -1.95
C LEU A 411 31.03 5.51 -0.62
N TRP A 412 31.23 6.39 0.35
CA TRP A 412 31.46 6.05 1.75
C TRP A 412 30.51 6.85 2.62
N ILE A 413 29.99 6.23 3.66
CA ILE A 413 29.17 6.87 4.67
C ILE A 413 29.89 6.73 5.99
N ALA A 414 30.04 7.86 6.68
CA ALA A 414 30.57 7.94 8.02
C ALA A 414 29.49 8.35 9.01
N ASP A 415 29.57 7.87 10.25
CA ASP A 415 28.71 8.32 11.35
C ASP A 415 29.04 9.74 11.82
N GLU A 416 28.35 10.23 12.84
CA GLU A 416 28.54 11.58 13.41
C GLU A 416 29.92 11.82 14.03
N LYS A 417 30.72 10.76 14.21
CA LYS A 417 32.09 10.79 14.75
C LYS A 417 33.13 10.59 13.65
N GLY A 418 32.72 10.43 12.40
CA GLY A 418 33.61 10.14 11.27
C GLY A 418 34.00 8.68 11.15
N VAL A 419 33.36 7.74 11.85
CA VAL A 419 33.62 6.31 11.65
C VAL A 419 32.99 5.86 10.35
N LEU A 420 33.78 5.30 9.43
CA LEU A 420 33.25 4.73 8.19
C LEU A 420 32.36 3.54 8.54
N ILE A 421 31.06 3.63 8.25
CA ILE A 421 30.06 2.61 8.58
C ILE A 421 29.56 1.84 7.35
N ARG A 422 29.69 2.42 6.15
CA ARG A 422 29.24 1.78 4.91
C ARG A 422 30.03 2.28 3.70
N SER A 423 30.27 1.39 2.75
CA SER A 423 30.89 1.71 1.46
C SER A 423 30.24 0.90 0.34
N ASN A 424 30.14 1.46 -0.86
CA ASN A 424 29.63 0.73 -2.01
C ASN A 424 30.74 -0.11 -2.68
N ALA A 425 30.34 -0.98 -3.61
CA ALA A 425 31.28 -1.81 -4.37
C ALA A 425 32.39 -0.98 -5.05
N LYS A 426 32.03 0.15 -5.67
CA LYS A 426 33.01 0.99 -6.37
C LYS A 426 34.00 1.68 -5.45
N GLY A 427 33.59 2.06 -4.23
CA GLY A 427 34.46 2.69 -3.23
C GLY A 427 35.55 1.72 -2.79
N ARG A 428 35.16 0.48 -2.47
CA ARG A 428 36.11 -0.59 -2.16
C ARG A 428 37.06 -0.87 -3.32
N GLU A 429 36.56 -0.92 -4.56
CA GLU A 429 37.41 -1.10 -5.75
C GLU A 429 38.45 0.02 -5.89
N ILE A 430 38.04 1.29 -5.82
CA ILE A 430 38.94 2.45 -5.97
C ILE A 430 40.06 2.42 -4.94
N TRP A 431 39.76 2.04 -3.70
CA TRP A 431 40.74 2.00 -2.61
C TRP A 431 41.45 0.65 -2.43
N GLY A 432 41.09 -0.39 -3.19
CA GLY A 432 41.69 -1.72 -3.09
C GLY A 432 41.25 -2.53 -1.86
N GLU A 433 39.93 -2.66 -1.64
CA GLU A 433 39.30 -3.34 -0.50
C GLU A 433 39.63 -2.69 0.86
N ALA A 434 39.47 -1.37 0.93
CA ALA A 434 39.77 -0.63 2.15
C ALA A 434 38.85 -0.98 3.35
N PRO A 435 39.42 -1.00 4.57
CA PRO A 435 38.68 -1.34 5.77
C PRO A 435 37.76 -0.21 6.24
N MET A 436 36.68 -0.57 6.93
CA MET A 436 35.84 0.36 7.67
C MET A 436 36.55 0.76 8.97
N VAL A 437 36.97 2.02 9.09
CA VAL A 437 37.76 2.52 10.22
C VAL A 437 37.30 3.91 10.67
N GLY A 438 37.64 4.26 11.91
CA GLY A 438 37.46 5.60 12.46
C GLY A 438 38.62 6.55 12.18
N PRO A 439 38.46 7.85 12.48
CA PRO A 439 39.47 8.89 12.24
C PRO A 439 40.85 8.55 12.81
N GLU A 440 40.91 7.85 13.94
CA GLU A 440 42.15 7.43 14.60
C GLU A 440 42.98 6.39 13.81
N LYS A 441 42.39 5.82 12.76
CA LYS A 441 43.03 4.83 11.87
C LYS A 441 43.07 5.29 10.41
N TYR A 442 42.83 6.57 10.15
CA TYR A 442 42.86 7.09 8.78
C TYR A 442 44.24 7.03 8.12
N HIS A 443 45.32 6.88 8.89
CA HIS A 443 46.67 6.63 8.37
C HIS A 443 46.80 5.39 7.47
N VAL A 444 45.80 4.49 7.46
CA VAL A 444 45.71 3.38 6.49
C VAL A 444 45.48 3.91 5.07
N PHE A 445 44.77 5.02 4.93
CA PHE A 445 44.57 5.73 3.68
C PHE A 445 45.74 6.70 3.45
N ARG A 446 46.34 6.66 2.27
CA ARG A 446 47.41 7.58 1.87
C ARG A 446 47.02 8.33 0.62
N ALA A 447 47.08 9.65 0.71
CA ALA A 447 46.76 10.55 -0.40
C ALA A 447 47.63 11.80 -0.40
N ARG A 448 47.80 12.38 -1.58
CA ARG A 448 48.50 13.66 -1.80
C ARG A 448 47.59 14.60 -2.57
N ARG A 449 47.47 15.86 -2.13
CA ARG A 449 46.71 16.89 -2.85
C ARG A 449 47.43 17.31 -4.12
N LEU A 450 46.71 17.33 -5.24
CA LEU A 450 47.25 17.83 -6.50
C LEU A 450 46.87 19.29 -6.72
N PRO A 451 47.76 20.12 -7.31
CA PRO A 451 49.11 19.79 -7.79
C PRO A 451 50.21 19.94 -6.71
N SER A 452 49.88 20.29 -5.47
CA SER A 452 50.87 20.66 -4.45
C SER A 452 51.76 19.49 -3.98
N GLY A 453 51.29 18.25 -4.11
CA GLY A 453 51.96 17.04 -3.64
C GLY A 453 51.97 16.88 -2.12
N ILE A 454 51.23 17.72 -1.38
CA ILE A 454 51.18 17.69 0.09
C ILE A 454 50.37 16.46 0.53
N GLU A 455 50.97 15.63 1.37
CA GLU A 455 50.33 14.45 1.95
C GLU A 455 49.20 14.84 2.92
N VAL A 456 48.09 14.12 2.86
CA VAL A 456 46.93 14.31 3.73
C VAL A 456 47.15 13.51 5.02
N VAL A 457 47.11 14.19 6.16
CA VAL A 457 47.23 13.58 7.50
C VAL A 457 45.84 13.32 8.10
N ASP A 458 45.75 12.45 9.10
CA ASP A 458 44.51 11.94 9.71
C ASP A 458 43.47 13.04 10.06
N ASP A 459 43.89 14.14 10.70
CA ASP A 459 43.00 15.25 11.08
C ASP A 459 42.69 16.23 9.94
N ASP A 460 43.42 16.13 8.82
CA ASP A 460 43.32 17.03 7.68
C ASP A 460 42.54 16.44 6.50
N TRP A 461 42.02 15.22 6.64
CA TRP A 461 41.08 14.65 5.67
C TRP A 461 39.85 15.54 5.51
N ALA A 462 39.36 15.68 4.28
CA ALA A 462 38.15 16.46 4.01
C ALA A 462 36.96 15.96 4.85
N LEU A 463 36.83 14.64 5.03
CA LEU A 463 35.80 14.03 5.90
C LEU A 463 35.91 14.54 7.36
N SER A 464 37.13 14.62 7.90
CA SER A 464 37.39 15.16 9.24
C SER A 464 36.95 16.63 9.34
N HIS A 465 37.19 17.44 8.30
CA HIS A 465 36.69 18.82 8.26
C HIS A 465 35.16 18.87 8.16
N THR A 466 34.54 18.00 7.36
CA THR A 466 33.08 17.92 7.21
C THR A 466 32.38 17.59 8.53
N ILE A 467 32.84 16.57 9.25
CA ILE A 467 32.24 16.17 10.54
C ILE A 467 32.47 17.25 11.61
N ASN A 468 33.69 17.78 11.74
CA ASN A 468 34.02 18.69 12.82
C ASN A 468 33.55 20.14 12.60
N LYS A 469 33.44 20.57 11.33
CA LYS A 469 33.14 21.97 10.97
C LYS A 469 31.86 22.14 10.15
N GLY A 470 31.20 21.06 9.74
CA GLY A 470 30.00 21.10 8.91
C GLY A 470 30.25 21.62 7.48
N VAL A 471 31.49 21.57 6.99
CA VAL A 471 31.84 22.10 5.66
C VAL A 471 31.68 21.05 4.57
N THR A 472 31.16 21.47 3.42
CA THR A 472 31.16 20.66 2.20
C THR A 472 32.44 20.96 1.40
N VAL A 473 33.11 19.91 0.93
CA VAL A 473 34.29 20.01 0.05
C VAL A 473 33.91 19.39 -1.29
N THR A 474 34.05 20.12 -2.39
CA THR A 474 33.49 19.71 -3.69
C THR A 474 34.51 19.37 -4.77
N ASP A 475 35.77 19.81 -4.62
CA ASP A 475 36.75 19.77 -5.71
C ASP A 475 38.16 19.39 -5.21
N GLU A 476 38.25 18.46 -4.26
CA GLU A 476 39.56 18.05 -3.75
C GLU A 476 40.18 16.98 -4.66
N LEU A 477 41.22 17.37 -5.40
CA LEU A 477 41.95 16.46 -6.28
C LEU A 477 43.06 15.74 -5.51
N LEU A 478 43.02 14.41 -5.46
CA LEU A 478 43.94 13.59 -4.69
C LEU A 478 44.61 12.52 -5.56
N GLU A 479 45.93 12.38 -5.46
CA GLU A 479 46.62 11.14 -5.84
C GLU A 479 46.63 10.20 -4.65
N ILE A 480 45.96 9.06 -4.76
CA ILE A 480 45.88 8.04 -3.71
C ILE A 480 46.84 6.90 -3.98
N ASP A 481 47.44 6.38 -2.90
CA ASP A 481 48.11 5.08 -2.92
C ASP A 481 47.11 4.03 -2.43
N ALA A 482 46.41 3.38 -3.36
CA ALA A 482 45.41 2.38 -3.03
C ALA A 482 46.05 1.12 -2.43
N LEU A 483 45.28 0.37 -1.64
CA LEU A 483 45.78 -0.79 -0.88
C LEU A 483 46.10 -2.00 -1.77
N ASP A 484 45.62 -2.00 -3.01
CA ASP A 484 46.02 -2.95 -4.06
C ASP A 484 47.36 -2.60 -4.72
N GLY A 485 48.02 -1.53 -4.26
CA GLY A 485 49.32 -1.06 -4.74
C GLY A 485 49.25 -0.18 -5.98
N GLN A 486 48.05 0.09 -6.52
CA GLN A 486 47.89 0.99 -7.65
C GLN A 486 47.81 2.44 -7.19
N LYS A 487 48.36 3.34 -8.01
CA LYS A 487 48.13 4.78 -7.85
C LYS A 487 46.94 5.20 -8.68
N ARG A 488 46.03 5.95 -8.09
CA ARG A 488 44.85 6.50 -8.76
C ARG A 488 44.74 7.98 -8.45
N VAL A 489 44.19 8.75 -9.38
CA VAL A 489 43.81 10.13 -9.14
C VAL A 489 42.31 10.19 -8.98
N ILE A 490 41.86 10.66 -7.82
CA ILE A 490 40.45 10.79 -7.49
C ILE A 490 40.05 12.25 -7.36
N LEU A 491 38.83 12.56 -7.80
CA LEU A 491 38.10 13.74 -7.38
C LEU A 491 37.31 13.37 -6.12
N ASN A 492 37.66 14.00 -5.01
CA ASN A 492 37.07 13.77 -3.70
C ASN A 492 36.04 14.85 -3.37
N TYR A 493 34.86 14.41 -2.97
CA TYR A 493 33.77 15.24 -2.47
C TYR A 493 33.33 14.72 -1.10
N THR A 494 33.01 15.62 -0.18
CA THR A 494 32.44 15.26 1.12
C THR A 494 31.40 16.27 1.57
N ALA A 495 30.30 15.78 2.15
CA ALA A 495 29.21 16.62 2.66
C ALA A 495 28.57 16.04 3.92
N PRO A 496 28.09 16.88 4.85
CA PRO A 496 27.38 16.42 6.02
C PRO A 496 25.93 16.06 5.66
N VAL A 497 25.44 14.97 6.23
CA VAL A 497 24.03 14.59 6.24
C VAL A 497 23.42 15.09 7.54
N LEU A 498 22.43 15.97 7.43
CA LEU A 498 21.79 16.61 8.56
C LEU A 498 20.45 15.94 8.87
N ASN A 499 20.14 15.79 10.15
CA ASN A 499 18.81 15.38 10.60
C ASN A 499 17.81 16.56 10.53
N GLU A 500 16.55 16.30 10.88
CA GLU A 500 15.47 17.31 10.88
C GLU A 500 15.75 18.55 11.76
N ASN A 501 16.63 18.41 12.76
CA ASN A 501 17.03 19.48 13.67
C ASN A 501 18.27 20.26 13.20
N GLY A 502 18.82 19.92 12.01
CA GLY A 502 20.03 20.54 11.47
C GLY A 502 21.33 20.08 12.13
N ILE A 503 21.30 19.00 12.91
CA ILE A 503 22.48 18.38 13.52
C ILE A 503 23.05 17.35 12.54
N ILE A 504 24.38 17.29 12.43
CA ILE A 504 25.08 16.30 11.61
C ILE A 504 24.81 14.90 12.18
N GLU A 505 24.18 14.04 11.38
CA GLU A 505 23.88 12.64 11.71
C GLU A 505 24.85 11.68 11.01
N ALA A 506 25.34 12.06 9.84
CA ALA A 506 26.32 11.31 9.08
C ALA A 506 27.12 12.24 8.16
N ALA A 507 28.12 11.71 7.45
CA ALA A 507 28.72 12.37 6.31
C ALA A 507 28.87 11.40 5.14
N ILE A 508 28.74 11.92 3.93
CA ILE A 508 28.97 11.17 2.70
C ILE A 508 30.28 11.61 2.07
N VAL A 509 31.09 10.65 1.63
CA VAL A 509 32.28 10.86 0.82
C VAL A 509 32.08 10.21 -0.54
N VAL A 510 32.37 10.97 -1.59
CA VAL A 510 32.30 10.52 -2.98
C VAL A 510 33.72 10.56 -3.55
N ASN A 511 34.18 9.44 -4.08
CA ASN A 511 35.46 9.31 -4.76
C ASN A 511 35.21 8.92 -6.22
N GLN A 512 35.52 9.83 -7.13
CA GLN A 512 35.48 9.51 -8.55
C GLN A 512 36.91 9.29 -9.05
N ASP A 513 37.21 8.08 -9.53
CA ASP A 513 38.48 7.80 -10.20
C ASP A 513 38.49 8.49 -11.57
N ILE A 514 39.37 9.48 -11.70
CA ILE A 514 39.58 10.26 -12.93
C ILE A 514 40.95 10.00 -13.55
N THR A 515 41.65 8.93 -13.13
CA THR A 515 43.00 8.60 -13.61
C THR A 515 43.05 8.51 -15.14
N GLN A 516 42.10 7.78 -15.74
CA GLN A 516 42.00 7.64 -17.19
C GLN A 516 41.68 8.97 -17.89
N LEU A 517 40.76 9.75 -17.31
CA LEU A 517 40.37 11.04 -17.88
C LEU A 517 41.54 12.03 -17.88
N GLN A 518 42.31 12.07 -16.78
CA GLN A 518 43.49 12.91 -16.66
C GLN A 518 44.61 12.45 -17.60
N LEU A 519 44.82 11.14 -17.73
CA LEU A 519 45.80 10.59 -18.67
C LEU A 519 45.46 10.95 -20.12
N ILE A 520 44.19 10.83 -20.53
CA ILE A 520 43.73 11.21 -21.86
C ILE A 520 43.90 12.72 -22.08
N SER A 521 43.52 13.54 -21.11
CA SER A 521 43.67 14.99 -21.20
C SER A 521 45.13 15.41 -21.33
N GLU A 522 46.04 14.78 -20.58
CA GLU A 522 47.47 15.08 -20.65
C GLU A 522 48.09 14.57 -21.95
N GLN A 523 47.72 13.37 -22.42
CA GLN A 523 48.14 12.86 -23.73
C GLN A 523 47.67 13.77 -24.87
N LEU A 524 46.43 14.26 -24.81
CA LEU A 524 45.90 15.22 -25.78
C LEU A 524 46.69 16.51 -25.76
N ARG A 525 46.93 17.09 -24.57
CA ARG A 525 47.72 18.31 -24.40
C ARG A 525 49.14 18.16 -24.95
N GLN A 526 49.83 17.07 -24.60
CA GLN A 526 51.17 16.76 -25.10
C GLN A 526 51.19 16.58 -26.62
N SER A 527 50.16 15.93 -27.18
CA SER A 527 50.01 15.78 -28.62
C SER A 527 49.80 17.13 -29.31
N GLU A 528 48.93 17.99 -28.78
CA GLU A 528 48.70 19.34 -29.30
C GLU A 528 49.96 20.21 -29.23
N GLU A 529 50.69 20.20 -28.11
CA GLU A 529 51.96 20.92 -27.97
C GLU A 529 53.01 20.40 -28.97
N LYS A 530 53.12 19.08 -29.14
CA LYS A 530 54.02 18.46 -30.10
C LYS A 530 53.69 18.86 -31.54
N PHE A 531 52.42 18.81 -31.94
CA PHE A 531 51.99 19.24 -33.28
C PHE A 531 52.24 20.73 -33.50
N ARG A 532 51.99 21.57 -32.49
CA ARG A 532 52.29 23.02 -32.54
C ARG A 532 53.77 23.29 -32.77
N LEU A 533 54.65 22.63 -32.02
CA LEU A 533 56.11 22.78 -32.17
C LEU A 533 56.61 22.34 -33.55
N ILE A 534 56.08 21.24 -34.10
CA ILE A 534 56.41 20.78 -35.45
C ILE A 534 55.96 21.80 -36.49
N ALA A 535 54.73 22.31 -36.37
CA ALA A 535 54.17 23.30 -37.29
C ALA A 535 54.91 24.64 -37.24
N GLU A 536 55.28 25.13 -36.05
CA GLU A 536 56.00 26.41 -35.89
C GLU A 536 57.45 26.37 -36.39
N LYS A 537 58.11 25.21 -36.30
CA LYS A 537 59.53 25.05 -36.71
C LYS A 537 59.73 24.44 -38.10
N ALA A 538 58.65 24.10 -38.81
CA ALA A 538 58.75 23.56 -40.17
C ALA A 538 59.43 24.59 -41.09
N SER A 539 60.44 24.18 -41.87
CA SER A 539 61.03 25.06 -42.89
C SER A 539 60.15 25.15 -44.13
N ASP A 540 59.51 24.05 -44.51
CA ASP A 540 58.52 24.02 -45.57
C ASP A 540 57.18 24.58 -45.07
N VAL A 541 56.40 25.16 -45.98
CA VAL A 541 55.07 25.71 -45.65
C VAL A 541 54.06 24.58 -45.67
N VAL A 542 53.48 24.21 -44.52
CA VAL A 542 52.36 23.27 -44.46
C VAL A 542 51.07 24.07 -44.50
N TRP A 543 50.13 23.65 -45.34
CA TRP A 543 48.86 24.35 -45.53
C TRP A 543 47.69 23.37 -45.62
N LEU A 544 46.52 23.87 -45.24
CA LEU A 544 45.23 23.18 -45.30
C LEU A 544 44.22 24.10 -45.96
N MET A 545 43.39 23.56 -46.85
CA MET A 545 42.31 24.31 -47.48
C MET A 545 41.03 23.48 -47.63
N ASP A 546 39.90 24.18 -47.65
CA ASP A 546 38.60 23.56 -47.94
C ASP A 546 38.42 23.30 -49.45
N LEU A 547 37.33 22.63 -49.81
CA LEU A 547 36.96 22.33 -51.21
C LEU A 547 36.64 23.57 -52.05
N LYS A 548 36.49 24.75 -51.44
CA LYS A 548 36.29 26.02 -52.15
C LYS A 548 37.61 26.76 -52.40
N GLY A 549 38.74 26.17 -52.00
CA GLY A 549 40.07 26.77 -52.14
C GLY A 549 40.38 27.82 -51.07
N ARG A 550 39.57 27.92 -50.01
CA ARG A 550 39.85 28.83 -48.89
C ARG A 550 40.85 28.16 -47.94
N SER A 551 41.91 28.88 -47.57
CA SER A 551 42.89 28.35 -46.63
C SER A 551 42.29 28.31 -45.22
N LEU A 552 42.42 27.17 -44.56
CA LEU A 552 41.98 26.94 -43.20
C LEU A 552 43.13 27.04 -42.20
N PHE A 553 44.33 26.64 -42.63
CA PHE A 553 45.53 26.66 -41.81
C PHE A 553 46.78 26.83 -42.70
N VAL A 554 47.80 27.50 -42.16
CA VAL A 554 49.12 27.62 -42.78
C VAL A 554 50.19 27.76 -41.70
N THR A 555 51.35 27.13 -41.83
CA THR A 555 52.46 27.28 -40.87
C THR A 555 53.09 28.68 -40.93
N PRO A 556 53.76 29.15 -39.86
CA PRO A 556 54.41 30.47 -39.83
C PRO A 556 55.48 30.65 -40.92
N SER A 557 56.03 29.54 -41.42
CA SER A 557 56.98 29.46 -42.53
C SER A 557 56.51 30.21 -43.79
N ILE A 558 55.19 30.41 -43.97
CA ILE A 558 54.64 31.19 -45.09
C ILE A 558 55.12 32.64 -45.08
N GLU A 559 55.36 33.22 -43.90
CA GLU A 559 55.82 34.60 -43.77
C GLU A 559 57.26 34.73 -44.23
N PHE A 560 58.12 33.76 -43.91
CA PHE A 560 59.49 33.70 -44.43
C PHE A 560 59.52 33.41 -45.94
N PHE A 561 58.60 32.58 -46.43
CA PHE A 561 58.53 32.25 -47.85
C PHE A 561 58.00 33.42 -48.69
N THR A 562 56.84 33.99 -48.34
CA THR A 562 56.11 34.98 -49.17
C THR A 562 56.11 36.41 -48.64
N GLY A 563 56.47 36.64 -47.38
CA GLY A 563 56.39 37.93 -46.70
C GLY A 563 54.99 38.31 -46.18
N TYR A 564 53.97 37.49 -46.43
CA TYR A 564 52.64 37.69 -45.84
C TYR A 564 52.54 37.01 -44.47
N SER A 565 51.97 37.70 -43.49
CA SER A 565 51.62 37.05 -42.21
C SER A 565 50.60 35.94 -42.45
N GLN A 566 50.50 34.97 -41.54
CA GLN A 566 49.49 33.90 -41.63
C GLN A 566 48.08 34.46 -41.83
N THR A 567 47.71 35.50 -41.08
CA THR A 567 46.38 36.14 -41.18
C THR A 567 46.13 36.78 -42.55
N GLU A 568 47.12 37.46 -43.12
CA GLU A 568 47.03 38.04 -44.45
C GLU A 568 46.92 36.95 -45.53
N TYR A 569 47.71 35.88 -45.42
CA TYR A 569 47.70 34.77 -46.36
C TYR A 569 46.39 33.98 -46.32
N LEU A 570 45.82 33.75 -45.13
CA LEU A 570 44.53 33.07 -44.96
C LEU A 570 43.37 33.84 -45.63
N ALA A 571 43.46 35.17 -45.69
CA ALA A 571 42.45 36.02 -46.33
C ALA A 571 42.56 36.07 -47.87
N GLN A 572 43.68 35.64 -48.45
CA GLN A 572 43.90 35.66 -49.89
C GLN A 572 43.17 34.53 -50.62
N THR A 573 42.75 34.77 -51.85
CA THR A 573 42.28 33.72 -52.77
C THR A 573 43.44 33.09 -53.52
N ILE A 574 43.21 31.96 -54.21
CA ILE A 574 44.23 31.32 -55.06
C ILE A 574 44.78 32.30 -56.11
N SER A 575 43.93 33.16 -56.68
CA SER A 575 44.34 34.15 -57.68
C SER A 575 45.26 35.25 -57.14
N ASP A 576 45.14 35.57 -55.85
CA ASP A 576 45.98 36.58 -55.19
C ASP A 576 47.38 36.02 -54.89
N ARG A 577 47.48 34.74 -54.54
CA ARG A 577 48.70 34.06 -54.08
C ARG A 577 49.73 33.83 -55.19
N PHE A 578 49.27 33.54 -56.41
CA PHE A 578 50.12 33.09 -57.51
C PHE A 578 50.22 34.12 -58.65
N THR A 579 51.22 33.97 -59.53
CA THR A 579 51.25 34.66 -60.83
C THR A 579 50.01 34.29 -61.66
N PRO A 580 49.53 35.13 -62.60
CA PRO A 580 48.31 34.83 -63.36
C PRO A 580 48.31 33.44 -64.03
N ASP A 581 49.45 33.04 -64.61
CA ASP A 581 49.62 31.73 -65.23
C ASP A 581 49.58 30.60 -64.20
N SER A 582 50.31 30.75 -63.08
CA SER A 582 50.33 29.77 -62.00
C SER A 582 48.98 29.66 -61.27
N ALA A 583 48.24 30.76 -61.12
CA ALA A 583 46.90 30.76 -60.54
C ALA A 583 45.92 29.97 -61.41
N LYS A 584 46.01 30.09 -62.74
CA LYS A 584 45.19 29.32 -63.67
C LYS A 584 45.49 27.82 -63.54
N ILE A 585 46.76 27.43 -63.52
CA ILE A 585 47.18 26.04 -63.33
C ILE A 585 46.68 25.51 -61.97
N ALA A 586 46.79 26.30 -60.91
CA ALA A 586 46.33 25.93 -59.57
C ALA A 586 44.82 25.69 -59.51
N ILE A 587 44.01 26.58 -60.08
CA ILE A 587 42.54 26.46 -60.09
C ILE A 587 42.09 25.27 -60.93
N GLU A 588 42.67 25.11 -62.14
CA GLU A 588 42.34 23.99 -63.02
C GLU A 588 42.72 22.66 -62.36
N THR A 589 43.89 22.58 -61.72
CA THR A 589 44.31 21.38 -61.01
C THR A 589 43.40 21.12 -59.80
N LEU A 590 43.07 22.13 -59.00
CA LEU A 590 42.17 21.99 -57.86
C LEU A 590 40.81 21.39 -58.28
N GLN A 591 40.22 21.91 -59.36
CA GLN A 591 38.95 21.41 -59.88
C GLN A 591 39.08 19.96 -60.39
N GLN A 592 40.15 19.65 -61.12
CA GLN A 592 40.40 18.30 -61.62
C GLN A 592 40.59 17.29 -60.48
N GLU A 593 41.36 17.63 -59.45
CA GLU A 593 41.62 16.75 -58.31
C GLU A 593 40.36 16.55 -57.46
N ILE A 594 39.59 17.61 -57.15
CA ILE A 594 38.31 17.49 -56.44
C ILE A 594 37.35 16.58 -57.22
N MET A 595 37.23 16.78 -58.54
CA MET A 595 36.41 15.91 -59.38
C MET A 595 36.91 14.48 -59.34
N ALA A 596 38.21 14.24 -59.59
CA ALA A 596 38.81 12.91 -59.58
C ALA A 596 38.54 12.16 -58.26
N TYR A 597 38.73 12.82 -57.12
CA TYR A 597 38.50 12.22 -55.80
C TYR A 597 37.02 11.98 -55.48
N SER A 598 36.11 12.83 -55.99
CA SER A 598 34.67 12.60 -55.84
C SER A 598 34.14 11.41 -56.66
N TYR A 599 34.77 11.10 -57.80
CA TYR A 599 34.40 9.96 -58.64
C TYR A 599 35.06 8.64 -58.19
N LEU A 600 36.31 8.70 -57.73
CA LEU A 600 37.04 7.55 -57.21
C LEU A 600 36.61 7.31 -55.76
N LYS A 601 35.51 6.56 -55.55
CA LYS A 601 35.01 6.16 -54.21
C LYS A 601 36.06 5.55 -53.26
N LYS A 602 37.25 5.20 -53.76
CA LYS A 602 38.44 4.84 -52.98
C LYS A 602 39.69 5.42 -53.65
N VAL A 603 40.12 6.60 -53.20
CA VAL A 603 41.43 7.15 -53.55
C VAL A 603 42.45 6.48 -52.63
N PRO A 604 43.54 5.86 -53.13
CA PRO A 604 44.60 5.33 -52.28
C PRO A 604 45.16 6.44 -51.39
N HIS A 605 45.41 6.17 -50.11
CA HIS A 605 45.97 7.15 -49.16
C HIS A 605 47.31 7.75 -49.59
N ASP A 606 48.04 7.08 -50.49
CA ASP A 606 49.34 7.52 -50.99
C ASP A 606 49.25 8.38 -52.27
N PHE A 607 48.05 8.67 -52.75
CA PHE A 607 47.89 9.52 -53.94
C PHE A 607 48.23 10.96 -53.59
N SER A 608 49.28 11.48 -54.22
CA SER A 608 49.71 12.87 -54.08
C SER A 608 50.03 13.49 -55.43
N LYS A 609 49.75 14.78 -55.55
CA LYS A 609 50.04 15.57 -56.75
C LYS A 609 51.11 16.59 -56.45
N THR A 610 52.14 16.65 -57.30
CA THR A 610 53.18 17.69 -57.20
C THR A 610 53.02 18.71 -58.30
N LEU A 611 53.07 20.00 -57.95
CA LEU A 611 53.06 21.13 -58.87
C LEU A 611 54.19 22.09 -58.52
N ILE A 612 54.79 22.74 -59.51
CA ILE A 612 55.69 23.87 -59.27
C ILE A 612 54.94 25.12 -59.72
N LEU A 613 54.67 26.03 -58.79
CA LEU A 613 53.91 27.25 -59.03
C LEU A 613 54.70 28.47 -58.56
N GLU A 614 54.49 29.57 -59.25
CA GLU A 614 55.11 30.85 -58.93
C GLU A 614 54.20 31.67 -58.01
N TYR A 615 54.69 31.95 -56.81
CA TYR A 615 54.06 32.78 -55.79
C TYR A 615 54.39 34.26 -56.00
N LYS A 616 53.40 35.12 -55.75
CA LYS A 616 53.61 36.55 -55.60
C LYS A 616 53.97 36.85 -54.15
N CYS A 617 55.15 37.42 -53.92
CA CYS A 617 55.57 37.84 -52.59
C CYS A 617 55.08 39.27 -52.27
N LYS A 618 54.97 39.59 -50.99
CA LYS A 618 54.51 40.91 -50.51
C LYS A 618 55.42 42.06 -50.95
N ASP A 619 56.71 41.79 -51.14
CA ASP A 619 57.71 42.74 -51.64
C ASP A 619 57.70 42.91 -53.16
N GLY A 620 56.79 42.23 -53.87
CA GLY A 620 56.69 42.24 -55.34
C GLY A 620 57.61 41.26 -56.06
N THR A 621 58.44 40.49 -55.33
CA THR A 621 59.24 39.42 -55.92
C THR A 621 58.39 38.20 -56.27
N VAL A 622 58.94 37.32 -57.12
CA VAL A 622 58.34 36.05 -57.48
C VAL A 622 59.23 34.92 -56.97
N LYS A 623 58.63 33.96 -56.27
CA LYS A 623 59.30 32.74 -55.78
C LYS A 623 58.61 31.50 -56.32
N SER A 624 59.37 30.45 -56.61
CA SER A 624 58.83 29.18 -57.08
C SER A 624 58.66 28.23 -55.90
N GLY A 625 57.42 27.81 -55.65
CA GLY A 625 57.10 26.79 -54.66
C GLY A 625 56.76 25.47 -55.33
N GLU A 626 57.36 24.37 -54.86
CA GLU A 626 56.96 23.01 -55.18
C GLU A 626 55.90 22.57 -54.17
N LEU A 627 54.65 22.48 -54.62
CA LEU A 627 53.50 22.07 -53.83
C LEU A 627 53.31 20.57 -53.95
N LEU A 628 53.32 19.85 -52.83
CA LEU A 628 52.77 18.51 -52.70
C LEU A 628 51.35 18.62 -52.16
N ILE A 629 50.37 18.06 -52.86
CA ILE A 629 48.94 18.17 -52.58
C ILE A 629 48.37 16.79 -52.35
N THR A 630 47.66 16.60 -51.24
CA THR A 630 47.02 15.34 -50.84
C THR A 630 45.59 15.63 -50.33
N PRO A 631 44.60 14.77 -50.61
CA PRO A 631 43.26 14.91 -50.05
C PRO A 631 43.20 14.48 -48.57
N TYR A 632 42.33 15.12 -47.78
CA TYR A 632 41.95 14.61 -46.46
C TYR A 632 40.43 14.40 -46.36
N PHE A 633 40.06 13.37 -45.61
CA PHE A 633 38.70 12.85 -45.50
C PHE A 633 38.18 12.98 -44.07
N ASP A 634 36.86 12.93 -43.88
CA ASP A 634 36.27 12.74 -42.55
C ASP A 634 36.19 11.26 -42.16
N GLU A 635 35.64 10.98 -40.98
CA GLU A 635 35.46 9.62 -40.45
C GLU A 635 34.57 8.74 -41.34
N ASP A 636 33.69 9.35 -42.14
CA ASP A 636 32.78 8.68 -43.08
C ASP A 636 33.40 8.51 -44.48
N GLU A 637 34.73 8.66 -44.61
CA GLU A 637 35.50 8.64 -45.86
C GLU A 637 35.06 9.68 -46.91
N ASN A 638 34.37 10.75 -46.50
CA ASN A 638 34.01 11.84 -47.42
C ASN A 638 35.13 12.88 -47.52
N LEU A 639 35.41 13.31 -48.75
CA LEU A 639 36.42 14.32 -49.01
C LEU A 639 36.04 15.66 -48.33
N LYS A 640 36.91 16.17 -47.44
CA LYS A 640 36.70 17.45 -46.73
C LYS A 640 37.49 18.62 -47.30
N GLY A 641 38.65 18.33 -47.88
CA GLY A 641 39.53 19.36 -48.41
C GLY A 641 40.87 18.78 -48.86
N LEU A 642 41.82 19.67 -49.11
CA LEU A 642 43.17 19.31 -49.51
C LEU A 642 44.17 19.89 -48.51
N HIS A 643 45.21 19.12 -48.22
CA HIS A 643 46.34 19.55 -47.43
C HIS A 643 47.63 19.34 -48.20
N GLY A 644 48.67 20.07 -47.85
CA GLY A 644 49.89 19.99 -48.61
C GLY A 644 51.07 20.67 -47.95
N VAL A 645 52.22 20.47 -48.59
CA VAL A 645 53.48 21.07 -48.21
C VAL A 645 54.02 21.82 -49.42
N THR A 646 54.40 23.09 -49.24
CA THR A 646 55.10 23.89 -50.24
C THR A 646 56.55 24.05 -49.84
N ARG A 647 57.47 23.59 -50.69
CA ARG A 647 58.91 23.81 -50.55
C ARG A 647 59.38 24.92 -51.46
N ASP A 648 60.23 25.82 -50.96
CA ASP A 648 60.88 26.82 -51.80
C ASP A 648 61.91 26.13 -52.71
N VAL A 649 61.69 26.22 -54.02
CA VAL A 649 62.56 25.67 -55.06
C VAL A 649 63.06 26.76 -56.00
N THR A 650 62.99 28.02 -55.58
CA THR A 650 63.36 29.18 -56.42
C THR A 650 64.78 29.09 -56.94
N GLU A 651 65.76 28.77 -56.07
CA GLU A 651 67.15 28.59 -56.49
C GLU A 651 67.31 27.40 -57.43
N ARG A 652 66.65 26.27 -57.12
CA ARG A 652 66.67 25.06 -57.95
C ARG A 652 66.14 25.31 -59.35
N VAL A 653 65.03 26.06 -59.47
CA VAL A 653 64.43 26.42 -60.77
C VAL A 653 65.35 27.35 -61.55
N LYS A 654 65.90 28.39 -60.91
CA LYS A 654 66.86 29.33 -61.55
C LYS A 654 68.10 28.61 -62.09
N ILE A 655 68.73 27.76 -61.27
CA ILE A 655 69.90 26.97 -61.67
C ILE A 655 69.57 26.06 -62.86
N ASN A 656 68.41 25.40 -62.84
CA ASN A 656 68.00 24.53 -63.94
C ASN A 656 67.73 25.31 -65.24
N GLU A 657 67.18 26.51 -65.16
CA GLU A 657 67.00 27.38 -66.34
C GLU A 657 68.33 27.88 -66.89
N GLU A 658 69.26 28.30 -66.02
CA GLU A 658 70.61 28.68 -66.42
C GLU A 658 71.36 27.52 -67.06
N LEU A 659 71.28 26.32 -66.48
CA LEU A 659 71.84 25.09 -67.08
C LEU A 659 71.20 24.78 -68.43
N ARG A 660 69.89 24.94 -68.60
CA ARG A 660 69.22 24.75 -69.89
C ARG A 660 69.70 25.75 -70.93
N LYS A 661 69.83 27.03 -70.58
CA LYS A 661 70.36 28.06 -71.47
C LYS A 661 71.81 27.77 -71.85
N LEU A 662 72.65 27.42 -70.88
CA LEU A 662 74.05 27.08 -71.10
C LEU A 662 74.21 25.82 -71.97
N ASN A 663 73.39 24.80 -71.74
CA ASN A 663 73.37 23.59 -72.57
C ASN A 663 72.93 23.90 -74.00
N ALA A 664 71.91 24.73 -74.21
CA ALA A 664 71.50 25.15 -75.55
C ALA A 664 72.60 25.94 -76.27
N GLU A 665 73.31 26.83 -75.57
CA GLU A 665 74.46 27.56 -76.12
C GLU A 665 75.63 26.62 -76.45
N LEU A 666 75.91 25.65 -75.56
CA LEU A 666 76.92 24.61 -75.76
C LEU A 666 76.60 23.75 -76.99
N GLU A 667 75.36 23.30 -77.15
CA GLU A 667 74.93 22.52 -78.32
C GLU A 667 75.12 23.31 -79.62
N LEU A 668 74.80 24.61 -79.62
CA LEU A 668 75.00 25.48 -80.78
C LEU A 668 76.50 25.62 -81.11
N ARG A 669 77.34 25.88 -80.10
CA ARG A 669 78.79 26.04 -80.25
C ARG A 669 79.47 24.73 -80.67
N VAL A 670 79.02 23.59 -80.15
CA VAL A 670 79.47 22.26 -80.58
C VAL A 670 79.14 22.05 -82.05
N LYS A 671 77.92 22.39 -82.50
CA LYS A 671 77.52 22.27 -83.91
C LYS A 671 78.40 23.13 -84.83
N GLU A 672 78.67 24.39 -84.46
CA GLU A 672 79.57 25.28 -85.21
C GLU A 672 80.99 24.71 -85.30
N ARG A 673 81.58 24.29 -84.17
CA ARG A 673 82.92 23.70 -84.13
C ARG A 673 83.02 22.42 -84.93
N THR A 674 82.00 21.58 -84.91
CA THR A 674 81.98 20.33 -85.67
C THR A 674 81.99 20.64 -87.17
N SER A 675 81.23 21.64 -87.62
CA SER A 675 81.24 22.12 -89.01
C SER A 675 82.61 22.70 -89.42
N GLU A 676 83.25 23.50 -88.57
CA GLU A 676 84.61 24.02 -88.84
C GLU A 676 85.64 22.88 -88.94
N LEU A 677 85.54 21.88 -88.06
CA LEU A 677 86.43 20.73 -88.03
C LEU A 677 86.27 19.87 -89.29
N GLU A 678 85.03 19.65 -89.74
CA GLU A 678 84.74 18.96 -90.99
C GLU A 678 85.32 19.70 -92.19
N GLU A 679 85.19 21.03 -92.24
CA GLU A 679 85.77 21.83 -93.32
C GLU A 679 87.32 21.80 -93.31
N SER A 680 87.92 21.88 -92.12
CA SER A 680 89.37 21.77 -91.93
C SER A 680 89.88 20.37 -92.29
N ASN A 681 89.19 19.31 -91.86
CA ASN A 681 89.50 17.93 -92.22
C ASN A 681 89.34 17.69 -93.72
N ALA A 682 88.33 18.28 -94.37
CA ALA A 682 88.18 18.23 -95.81
C ALA A 682 89.32 18.93 -96.55
N LYS A 683 89.82 20.07 -96.02
CA LYS A 683 91.02 20.76 -96.55
C LYS A 683 92.28 19.93 -96.37
N LEU A 684 92.51 19.39 -95.16
CA LEU A 684 93.63 18.51 -94.85
C LEU A 684 93.61 17.24 -95.71
N SER A 685 92.45 16.62 -95.89
CA SER A 685 92.30 15.43 -96.76
C SER A 685 92.62 15.74 -98.22
N ARG A 686 92.21 16.91 -98.74
CA ARG A 686 92.62 17.39 -100.08
C ARG A 686 94.13 17.60 -100.17
N MET A 687 94.73 18.25 -99.17
CA MET A 687 96.17 18.46 -99.10
C MET A 687 96.94 17.13 -99.05
N ASN A 688 96.47 16.18 -98.25
CA ASN A 688 97.10 14.88 -98.08
C ASN A 688 97.02 14.07 -99.39
N LYS A 689 95.88 14.08 -100.10
CA LYS A 689 95.76 13.50 -101.45
C LYS A 689 96.76 14.12 -102.44
N LEU A 690 96.97 15.43 -102.37
CA LEU A 690 97.92 16.14 -103.21
C LEU A 690 99.38 15.77 -102.89
N PHE A 691 99.68 15.58 -101.61
CA PHE A 691 101.00 15.18 -101.12
C PHE A 691 101.33 13.74 -101.48
N VAL A 692 100.39 12.81 -101.25
CA VAL A 692 100.51 11.40 -101.67
C VAL A 692 100.64 11.29 -103.19
N GLY A 693 99.90 12.09 -103.95
CA GLY A 693 100.06 12.16 -105.41
C GLY A 693 101.44 12.66 -105.85
N ARG A 694 102.05 13.60 -105.12
CA ARG A 694 103.43 14.05 -105.35
C ARG A 694 104.46 12.97 -105.00
N GLU A 695 104.28 12.26 -103.89
CA GLU A 695 105.18 11.17 -103.48
C GLU A 695 105.14 10.01 -104.46
N LEU A 696 103.96 9.58 -104.91
CA LEU A 696 103.80 8.55 -105.94
C LEU A 696 104.51 8.94 -107.24
N ARG A 697 104.34 10.19 -107.68
CA ARG A 697 105.01 10.70 -108.89
C ARG A 697 106.53 10.80 -108.75
N MET A 698 107.01 11.13 -107.54
CA MET A 698 108.44 11.11 -107.21
C MET A 698 109.00 9.68 -107.19
N ALA A 699 108.22 8.70 -106.72
CA ALA A 699 108.60 7.29 -106.75
C ALA A 699 108.67 6.75 -108.19
N GLU A 700 107.68 7.05 -109.03
CA GLU A 700 107.68 6.71 -110.47
C GLU A 700 108.89 7.32 -111.19
N LEU A 701 109.19 8.61 -110.94
CA LEU A 701 110.37 9.27 -111.51
C LEU A 701 111.68 8.63 -111.04
N LYS A 702 111.77 8.17 -109.79
CA LYS A 702 112.95 7.44 -109.30
C LYS A 702 113.11 6.08 -110.00
N GLU A 703 112.02 5.36 -110.25
CA GLU A 703 112.06 4.11 -111.03
C GLU A 703 112.47 4.37 -112.49
N GLU A 704 111.95 5.42 -113.13
CA GLU A 704 112.35 5.81 -114.49
C GLU A 704 113.84 6.18 -114.54
N ILE A 705 114.33 6.95 -113.57
CA ILE A 705 115.75 7.31 -113.46
C ILE A 705 116.60 6.05 -113.26
N ALA A 706 116.24 5.15 -112.34
CA ALA A 706 116.96 3.90 -112.11
C ALA A 706 116.95 2.99 -113.36
N GLY A 707 115.85 2.96 -114.12
CA GLY A 707 115.76 2.24 -115.38
C GLY A 707 116.66 2.83 -116.49
N LEU A 708 116.81 4.16 -116.52
CA LEU A 708 117.72 4.85 -117.41
C LEU A 708 119.19 4.63 -117.02
N GLU A 709 119.53 4.69 -115.73
CA GLU A 709 120.87 4.38 -115.21
C GLU A 709 121.30 2.95 -115.57
N LYS A 710 120.40 1.98 -115.41
CA LYS A 710 120.67 0.57 -115.76
C LYS A 710 120.84 0.34 -117.27
N LYS A 711 120.19 1.14 -118.12
CA LYS A 711 120.45 1.15 -119.57
C LYS A 711 121.79 1.79 -119.91
N LEU A 712 122.22 2.79 -119.14
CA LEU A 712 123.51 3.46 -119.31
C LEU A 712 124.68 2.55 -118.94
N GLU A 713 124.56 1.77 -117.86
CA GLU A 713 125.56 0.79 -117.43
C GLU A 713 125.71 -0.41 -118.38
N GLY A 714 124.72 -0.70 -119.21
CA GLY A 714 124.82 -1.74 -120.25
C GLY A 714 125.49 -1.26 -121.55
N LEU A 715 125.75 0.03 -121.68
CA LEU A 715 126.35 0.68 -122.86
C LEU A 715 127.83 1.07 -122.66
N VAL A 716 128.37 0.83 -121.46
CA VAL A 716 129.79 1.00 -121.07
C VAL A 716 130.38 -0.38 -120.80
#